data_AF-A0A6A5HH16-F1
#
_entry.id   AF-A0A6A5HH16-F1
#
_cell.length_a   1.000
_cell.length_b   1.000
_cell.length_c   1.000
_cell.angle_alpha   90.00
_cell.angle_beta   90.00
_cell.angle_gamma   90.00
#
_symmetry.space_group_name_H-M   'P 1'
#
loop_
_entity.id
_entity.type
_entity.pdbx_description
1 polymer ?
#
loop_
_entity_poly.entity_id
_entity_poly.type
_entity_poly.pdbx_seq_one_letter_code
_entity_poly.pdbx_strand_id
1 'polypeptide(L)'
;MLLGIYLLLLSPVLVSAGLEEYDEPFILQFINRSQTLDLSSKCKQSLALVYDYLNDIETLTDQKICYFESFATGPNDLFLSRDQDRWVYKGYECLLSAGETVYSKSEHPMHYCYTHDDDKDKRVPAFSVCIPSPCADENQKLLEEWRRITHPEATEPITFTACTRSRHEKQWFELPIPIADFGFNMGLAMLVVMATIFHNMRGEDAKTWSARILLAFSAKTNFKKLIALPKDPQSCITCLLGLRFGSMVWTLIGHSFIFVQAYMENVEEFKVSMVDNFFNQWITNFTLSVDVFLTLGGTVLSYSWFRKWLKNTSEEEPTWTSWGYWLRFYRHRVVRLYPAYLYTLLAVTLRISVTHFHPMWPPTDPAIQCPKYWWQNVLFVNSIMDNQCMPWTWYIGTEFIYYLLSPIFLLSLRKAPKVGFILCFVVIMLSAGLNVESIVRNNFPPTQFLWKQPEIFNPNFIQHHLELYIKPQYRIGPYLIGILLGYQLARYQRIPVKPQQSSRYIITMWSIALFGIFFGLYGLYPALQGWDSIAWRAYHLLYGALHRDVFSIGVAFLIYICHTGIGGPVNVFLSSNFFLPLANLSFSAYLFHMIPVVLTYMLVPFPIYFNTQIPLFIHCFVQLVITYFFAIICTMVSELPALNIERLLLATPQKTTLKPIPPTDSELQLKTSEKA
;
A
#
# COMPACT_ATOMS: atom_id res chain seq x y z
N MET A 1 -26.91 53.52 -2.73
CA MET A 1 -27.12 52.89 -1.42
C MET A 1 -27.60 51.44 -1.57
N LEU A 2 -26.97 50.64 -2.46
CA LEU A 2 -27.34 49.24 -2.74
C LEU A 2 -26.11 48.39 -3.17
N LEU A 3 -24.89 48.86 -2.86
CA LEU A 3 -23.64 48.13 -3.10
C LEU A 3 -22.86 47.82 -1.81
N GLY A 4 -23.34 48.29 -0.65
CA GLY A 4 -22.66 48.18 0.65
C GLY A 4 -23.19 47.09 1.58
N ILE A 5 -24.23 46.35 1.18
CA ILE A 5 -24.86 45.30 2.03
C ILE A 5 -24.52 43.88 1.54
N TYR A 6 -23.95 43.74 0.35
CA TYR A 6 -23.56 42.43 -0.21
C TYR A 6 -22.17 41.94 0.23
N LEU A 7 -21.40 42.76 0.94
CA LEU A 7 -20.03 42.46 1.40
C LEU A 7 -19.94 42.07 2.89
N LEU A 8 -21.07 41.98 3.61
CA LEU A 8 -21.11 41.64 5.05
C LEU A 8 -21.78 40.29 5.36
N LEU A 9 -22.14 39.48 4.34
CA LEU A 9 -22.72 38.14 4.50
C LEU A 9 -21.90 37.02 3.85
N LEU A 10 -20.67 37.32 3.42
CA LEU A 10 -19.68 36.33 2.95
C LEU A 10 -18.40 36.49 3.77
N SER A 11 -18.51 36.42 5.09
CA SER A 11 -17.44 35.77 5.83
C SER A 11 -17.70 34.28 5.68
N PRO A 12 -16.90 33.51 4.93
CA PRO A 12 -16.82 32.10 5.24
C PRO A 12 -16.34 32.09 6.68
N VAL A 13 -17.20 31.69 7.61
CA VAL A 13 -16.68 31.07 8.82
C VAL A 13 -15.94 29.86 8.27
N LEU A 14 -14.64 30.03 8.00
CA LEU A 14 -13.70 28.93 8.05
C LEU A 14 -13.85 28.40 9.46
N VAL A 15 -14.80 27.49 9.67
CA VAL A 15 -14.71 26.54 10.76
C VAL A 15 -13.44 25.79 10.41
N SER A 16 -12.33 26.21 11.02
CA SER A 16 -11.10 25.43 10.99
C SER A 16 -11.50 24.03 11.44
N ALA A 17 -11.43 23.05 10.54
CA ALA A 17 -11.55 21.63 10.87
C ALA A 17 -10.27 21.19 11.60
N GLY A 18 -9.97 21.89 12.69
CA GLY A 18 -8.84 21.70 13.57
C GLY A 18 -9.30 21.17 14.92
N LEU A 19 -8.36 20.59 15.65
CA LEU A 19 -8.59 20.26 17.05
C LEU A 19 -8.59 21.55 17.88
N GLU A 20 -9.42 21.60 18.92
CA GLU A 20 -9.34 22.69 19.89
C GLU A 20 -8.08 22.52 20.74
N GLU A 21 -7.33 23.60 20.86
CA GLU A 21 -6.10 23.68 21.67
C GLU A 21 -6.36 24.49 22.94
N TYR A 22 -5.61 24.16 23.99
CA TYR A 22 -5.80 24.73 25.33
C TYR A 22 -4.50 25.34 25.84
N ASP A 23 -4.62 26.44 26.58
CA ASP A 23 -3.46 27.12 27.14
C ASP A 23 -2.90 26.38 28.38
N GLU A 24 -1.63 26.66 28.70
CA GLU A 24 -0.94 26.09 29.86
C GLU A 24 -1.75 26.26 31.18
N PRO A 25 -2.30 27.44 31.52
CA PRO A 25 -3.11 27.61 32.72
C PRO A 25 -4.34 26.70 32.78
N PHE A 26 -5.04 26.49 31.66
CA PHE A 26 -6.22 25.62 31.61
C PHE A 26 -5.85 24.15 31.83
N ILE A 27 -4.75 23.68 31.24
CA ILE A 27 -4.25 22.31 31.46
C ILE A 27 -3.79 22.12 32.90
N LEU A 28 -3.17 23.13 33.53
CA LEU A 28 -2.83 23.08 34.95
C LEU A 28 -4.07 23.06 35.84
N GLN A 29 -5.15 23.75 35.45
CA GLN A 29 -6.43 23.65 36.13
C GLN A 29 -6.98 22.23 36.08
N PHE A 30 -6.89 21.54 34.93
CA PHE A 30 -7.25 20.13 34.80
C PHE A 30 -6.45 19.24 35.76
N ILE A 31 -5.12 19.39 35.80
CA ILE A 31 -4.25 18.60 36.66
C ILE A 31 -4.60 18.80 38.14
N ASN A 32 -4.78 20.06 38.57
CA ASN A 32 -5.14 20.38 39.95
C ASN A 32 -6.51 19.83 40.37
N ARG A 33 -7.51 19.91 39.47
CA ARG A 33 -8.83 19.33 39.72
C ARG A 33 -8.78 17.80 39.78
N SER A 34 -8.00 17.18 38.88
CA SER A 34 -7.85 15.73 38.81
C SER A 34 -7.30 15.13 40.11
N GLN A 35 -6.45 15.84 40.85
CA GLN A 35 -5.94 15.38 42.14
C GLN A 35 -7.04 15.20 43.22
N THR A 36 -8.19 15.87 43.07
CA THR A 36 -9.33 15.75 43.98
C THR A 36 -10.20 14.52 43.72
N LEU A 37 -10.02 13.86 42.57
CA LEU A 37 -10.74 12.64 42.22
C LEU A 37 -10.31 11.47 43.12
N ASP A 38 -11.12 10.42 43.16
CA ASP A 38 -10.76 9.16 43.81
C ASP A 38 -9.76 8.38 42.95
N LEU A 39 -8.51 8.84 42.95
CA LEU A 39 -7.38 8.24 42.23
C LEU A 39 -6.42 7.53 43.19
N SER A 40 -5.67 6.57 42.66
CA SER A 40 -4.59 5.91 43.39
C SER A 40 -3.55 6.93 43.91
N SER A 41 -2.94 6.62 45.06
CA SER A 41 -1.92 7.50 45.67
C SER A 41 -0.74 7.76 44.73
N LYS A 42 -0.34 6.74 43.96
CA LYS A 42 0.72 6.85 42.94
C LYS A 42 0.34 7.81 41.82
N CYS A 43 -0.88 7.69 41.27
CA CYS A 43 -1.34 8.59 40.24
C CYS A 43 -1.41 10.04 40.75
N LYS A 44 -1.99 10.28 41.93
CA LYS A 44 -2.04 11.63 42.53
C LYS A 44 -0.67 12.26 42.70
N GLN A 45 0.29 11.48 43.23
CA GLN A 45 1.65 11.94 43.40
C GLN A 45 2.30 12.29 42.05
N SER A 46 2.14 11.44 41.04
CA SER A 46 2.69 11.71 39.70
C SER A 46 2.05 12.91 39.03
N LEU A 47 0.73 13.12 39.17
CA LEU A 47 0.04 14.30 38.65
C LEU A 47 0.54 15.59 39.31
N ALA A 48 0.75 15.58 40.62
CA ALA A 48 1.25 16.75 41.36
C ALA A 48 2.67 17.14 40.92
N LEU A 49 3.50 16.17 40.52
CA LEU A 49 4.88 16.40 40.10
C LEU A 49 5.03 16.87 38.65
N VAL A 50 3.99 16.80 37.82
CA VAL A 50 4.09 17.14 36.39
C VAL A 50 4.61 18.57 36.19
N TYR A 51 4.06 19.54 36.91
CA TYR A 51 4.47 20.94 36.74
C TYR A 51 5.92 21.17 37.17
N ASP A 52 6.35 20.56 38.28
CA ASP A 52 7.72 20.69 38.78
C ASP A 52 8.71 20.04 37.81
N TYR A 53 8.39 18.85 37.30
CA TYR A 53 9.18 18.14 36.30
C TYR A 53 9.35 18.96 35.01
N LEU A 54 8.26 19.52 34.47
CA LEU A 54 8.30 20.27 33.21
C LEU A 54 9.07 21.60 33.31
N ASN A 55 9.29 22.12 34.52
CA ASN A 55 10.07 23.33 34.78
C ASN A 55 11.44 23.04 35.41
N ASP A 56 11.84 21.77 35.49
CA ASP A 56 13.19 21.40 35.92
C ASP A 56 14.24 21.92 34.92
N ILE A 57 15.43 22.26 35.42
CA ILE A 57 16.53 22.80 34.61
C ILE A 57 17.05 21.77 33.60
N GLU A 58 16.92 20.48 33.90
CA GLU A 58 17.33 19.38 33.03
C GLU A 58 16.28 19.03 31.96
N THR A 59 15.06 19.55 32.09
CA THR A 59 13.98 19.31 31.13
C THR A 59 14.13 20.21 29.90
N LEU A 60 14.13 19.60 28.72
CA LEU A 60 14.20 20.34 27.46
C LEU A 60 12.93 21.19 27.28
N THR A 61 13.09 22.43 26.81
CA THR A 61 11.95 23.33 26.52
C THR A 61 10.90 22.67 25.62
N ASP A 62 11.35 21.88 24.64
CA ASP A 62 10.47 21.18 23.71
C ASP A 62 9.58 20.12 24.41
N GLN A 63 10.06 19.49 25.51
CA GLN A 63 9.23 18.56 26.30
C GLN A 63 8.07 19.28 26.96
N LYS A 64 8.31 20.47 27.51
CA LYS A 64 7.28 21.33 28.09
C LYS A 64 6.24 21.73 27.06
N ILE A 65 6.68 22.22 25.90
CA ILE A 65 5.79 22.64 24.81
C ILE A 65 4.92 21.46 24.35
N CYS A 66 5.56 20.33 24.02
CA CYS A 66 4.86 19.12 23.56
C CYS A 66 3.86 18.58 24.60
N TYR A 67 4.16 18.68 25.90
CA TYR A 67 3.21 18.25 26.93
C TYR A 67 1.90 19.03 26.84
N PHE A 68 1.98 20.37 26.81
CA PHE A 68 0.77 21.21 26.80
C PHE A 68 0.04 21.15 25.46
N GLU A 69 0.77 21.06 24.34
CA GLU A 69 0.15 20.99 23.01
C GLU A 69 -0.57 19.66 22.75
N SER A 70 -0.21 18.58 23.46
CA SER A 70 -0.77 17.24 23.26
C SER A 70 -2.23 17.06 23.69
N PHE A 71 -2.79 18.00 24.46
CA PHE A 71 -4.19 17.97 24.90
C PHE A 71 -5.09 18.51 23.81
N ALA A 72 -6.17 17.79 23.50
CA ALA A 72 -7.07 18.21 22.43
C ALA A 72 -8.52 17.75 22.66
N THR A 73 -9.43 18.50 22.06
CA THR A 73 -10.78 18.02 21.78
C THR A 73 -11.13 18.28 20.33
N GLY A 74 -12.09 17.52 19.80
CA GLY A 74 -12.54 17.76 18.45
C GLY A 74 -13.74 16.91 18.06
N PRO A 75 -14.33 17.17 16.89
CA PRO A 75 -15.41 16.36 16.36
C PRO A 75 -15.01 14.88 16.22
N ASN A 76 -15.91 13.97 16.59
CA ASN A 76 -15.67 12.53 16.56
C ASN A 76 -15.51 11.96 15.14
N ASP A 77 -16.14 12.58 14.15
CA ASP A 77 -15.97 12.25 12.75
C ASP A 77 -14.54 12.52 12.25
N LEU A 78 -13.85 13.53 12.79
CA LEU A 78 -12.43 13.77 12.48
C LEU A 78 -11.52 12.65 13.03
N PHE A 79 -11.89 12.04 14.16
CA PHE A 79 -11.14 10.93 14.76
C PHE A 79 -11.20 9.65 13.91
N LEU A 80 -12.37 9.38 13.32
CA LEU A 80 -12.65 8.20 12.49
C LEU A 80 -12.67 8.51 10.98
N SER A 81 -11.88 9.49 10.54
CA SER A 81 -11.75 9.89 9.13
C SER A 81 -10.28 9.99 8.69
N ARG A 82 -10.07 10.58 7.50
CA ARG A 82 -8.73 10.88 6.99
C ARG A 82 -7.95 11.77 7.95
N ASP A 83 -8.61 12.71 8.62
CA ASP A 83 -7.99 13.73 9.46
C ASP A 83 -7.53 13.21 10.84
N GLN A 84 -7.55 11.88 11.01
CA GLN A 84 -6.95 11.16 12.13
C GLN A 84 -5.47 11.48 12.33
N ASP A 85 -4.75 11.93 11.28
CA ASP A 85 -3.36 12.38 11.37
C ASP A 85 -3.13 13.42 12.48
N ARG A 86 -4.10 14.31 12.73
CA ARG A 86 -4.03 15.32 13.79
C ARG A 86 -3.99 14.71 15.19
N TRP A 87 -4.79 13.66 15.43
CA TRP A 87 -4.82 12.95 16.70
C TRP A 87 -3.55 12.13 16.92
N VAL A 88 -2.99 11.57 15.85
CA VAL A 88 -1.70 10.87 15.90
C VAL A 88 -0.58 11.85 16.22
N TYR A 89 -0.60 13.04 15.62
CA TYR A 89 0.36 14.13 15.89
C TYR A 89 0.34 14.53 17.38
N LYS A 90 -0.84 14.80 17.95
CA LYS A 90 -1.00 15.07 19.40
C LYS A 90 -0.50 13.91 20.28
N GLY A 91 -0.69 12.68 19.81
CA GLY A 91 -0.11 11.49 20.43
C GLY A 91 1.41 11.53 20.49
N TYR A 92 2.08 11.89 19.38
CA TYR A 92 3.53 12.01 19.33
C TYR A 92 4.07 13.12 20.23
N GLU A 93 3.41 14.27 20.31
CA GLU A 93 3.75 15.34 21.26
C GLU A 93 3.74 14.80 22.70
N CYS A 94 2.69 14.07 23.09
CA CYS A 94 2.66 13.46 24.41
C CYS A 94 3.80 12.45 24.63
N LEU A 95 4.12 11.61 23.64
CA LEU A 95 5.21 10.64 23.78
C LEU A 95 6.58 11.34 23.90
N LEU A 96 6.80 12.43 23.17
CA LEU A 96 8.02 13.24 23.22
C LEU A 96 8.16 14.00 24.53
N SER A 97 7.05 14.46 25.10
CA SER A 97 7.04 15.13 26.40
C SER A 97 7.62 14.28 27.54
N ALA A 98 7.62 12.96 27.39
CA ALA A 98 8.23 12.05 28.36
C ALA A 98 9.77 12.07 28.31
N GLY A 99 10.40 12.62 27.27
CA GLY A 99 11.86 12.64 27.14
C GLY A 99 12.51 11.26 26.91
N GLU A 100 11.73 10.26 26.48
CA GLU A 100 12.23 8.92 26.19
C GLU A 100 13.10 8.94 24.91
N THR A 101 14.24 8.25 24.93
CA THR A 101 15.07 8.06 23.72
C THR A 101 15.25 6.58 23.41
N VAL A 102 16.00 6.21 22.38
CA VAL A 102 16.32 4.79 22.13
C VAL A 102 17.10 4.16 23.29
N TYR A 103 17.90 4.96 24.02
CA TYR A 103 18.86 4.46 25.02
C TYR A 103 18.56 4.90 26.46
N SER A 104 17.82 5.99 26.67
CA SER A 104 17.56 6.57 27.99
C SER A 104 16.11 6.41 28.41
N LYS A 105 15.87 6.03 29.67
CA LYS A 105 14.54 5.89 30.27
C LYS A 105 14.12 7.11 31.06
N SER A 106 12.91 7.57 30.80
CA SER A 106 12.29 8.64 31.57
C SER A 106 11.96 8.15 32.98
N GLU A 107 12.23 9.01 33.95
CA GLU A 107 11.76 8.86 35.33
C GLU A 107 10.26 9.21 35.44
N HIS A 108 9.75 10.01 34.50
CA HIS A 108 8.38 10.50 34.42
C HIS A 108 7.72 10.11 33.08
N PRO A 109 7.53 8.80 32.82
CA PRO A 109 6.96 8.33 31.55
C PRO A 109 5.49 8.74 31.41
N MET A 110 5.06 9.06 30.19
CA MET A 110 3.71 9.53 29.87
C MET A 110 2.88 8.50 29.08
N HIS A 111 1.56 8.63 29.13
CA HIS A 111 0.60 7.94 28.28
C HIS A 111 -0.29 8.96 27.59
N TYR A 112 -0.40 8.83 26.27
CA TYR A 112 -1.41 9.53 25.49
C TYR A 112 -2.71 8.72 25.53
N CYS A 113 -3.75 9.26 26.14
CA CYS A 113 -5.03 8.60 26.30
C CYS A 113 -6.12 9.36 25.55
N TYR A 114 -7.01 8.63 24.87
CA TYR A 114 -8.09 9.22 24.11
C TYR A 114 -9.38 8.41 24.24
N THR A 115 -10.49 9.09 23.97
CA THR A 115 -11.83 8.52 23.83
C THR A 115 -12.46 9.03 22.55
N HIS A 116 -13.24 8.19 21.92
CA HIS A 116 -14.08 8.51 20.77
C HIS A 116 -15.34 7.63 20.85
N ASP A 117 -16.39 8.00 20.12
CA ASP A 117 -17.57 7.16 19.96
C ASP A 117 -17.48 6.43 18.60
N ASP A 118 -17.89 5.18 18.55
CA ASP A 118 -17.94 4.43 17.28
C ASP A 118 -19.16 4.85 16.44
N ASP A 119 -20.21 5.39 17.07
CA ASP A 119 -21.39 5.92 16.43
C ASP A 119 -21.16 7.35 15.93
N LYS A 120 -21.12 7.48 14.60
CA LYS A 120 -20.81 8.73 13.91
C LYS A 120 -21.99 9.71 13.88
N ASP A 121 -23.21 9.22 14.11
CA ASP A 121 -24.41 10.06 14.12
C ASP A 121 -24.61 10.79 15.45
N LYS A 122 -23.89 10.34 16.49
CA LYS A 122 -23.82 11.00 17.77
C LYS A 122 -22.81 12.14 17.73
N ARG A 123 -23.27 13.35 18.06
CA ARG A 123 -22.41 14.55 18.22
C ARG A 123 -21.66 14.55 19.55
N VAL A 124 -21.13 13.40 19.95
CA VAL A 124 -20.25 13.32 21.12
C VAL A 124 -18.84 13.67 20.63
N PRO A 125 -18.16 14.69 21.20
CA PRO A 125 -16.78 15.00 20.80
C PRO A 125 -15.81 13.87 21.14
N ALA A 126 -14.71 13.78 20.39
CA ALA A 126 -13.54 13.01 20.80
C ALA A 126 -12.65 13.87 21.71
N PHE A 127 -11.96 13.20 22.63
CA PHE A 127 -11.12 13.85 23.64
C PHE A 127 -9.79 13.13 23.76
N SER A 128 -8.70 13.87 24.00
CA SER A 128 -7.40 13.30 24.34
C SER A 128 -6.69 14.08 25.44
N VAL A 129 -5.89 13.35 26.22
CA VAL A 129 -5.08 13.87 27.32
C VAL A 129 -3.72 13.18 27.36
N CYS A 130 -2.69 13.89 27.83
CA CYS A 130 -1.40 13.31 28.15
C CYS A 130 -1.26 13.18 29.67
N ILE A 131 -1.10 11.96 30.18
CA ILE A 131 -1.12 11.69 31.62
C ILE A 131 0.10 10.87 32.04
N PRO A 132 0.58 11.01 33.29
CA PRO A 132 1.66 10.17 33.81
C PRO A 132 1.31 8.69 33.77
N SER A 133 2.28 7.83 33.51
CA SER A 133 2.06 6.38 33.40
C SER A 133 1.39 5.71 34.62
N PRO A 134 1.64 6.13 35.87
CA PRO A 134 0.93 5.59 37.02
C PRO A 134 -0.58 5.86 37.02
N CYS A 135 -1.07 6.76 36.17
CA CYS A 135 -2.48 7.08 35.99
C CYS A 135 -3.15 6.31 34.84
N ALA A 136 -2.42 5.45 34.12
CA ALA A 136 -2.92 4.79 32.91
C ALA A 136 -4.18 3.94 33.16
N ASP A 137 -4.24 3.23 34.28
CA ASP A 137 -5.41 2.39 34.66
C ASP A 137 -6.62 3.23 35.09
N GLU A 138 -6.43 4.53 35.31
CA GLU A 138 -7.47 5.48 35.76
C GLU A 138 -7.81 6.50 34.66
N ASN A 139 -7.42 6.19 33.41
CA ASN A 139 -7.60 7.02 32.22
C ASN A 139 -9.05 7.50 32.02
N GLN A 140 -10.04 6.64 32.28
CA GLN A 140 -11.45 6.95 32.09
C GLN A 140 -11.88 8.09 33.01
N LYS A 141 -11.50 8.05 34.29
CA LYS A 141 -11.82 9.12 35.26
C LYS A 141 -11.19 10.46 34.83
N LEU A 142 -9.98 10.42 34.30
CA LEU A 142 -9.25 11.61 33.84
C LEU A 142 -9.86 12.17 32.55
N LEU A 143 -10.25 11.32 31.60
CA LEU A 143 -10.96 11.71 30.38
C LEU A 143 -12.37 12.27 30.71
N GLU A 144 -13.08 11.69 31.69
CA GLU A 144 -14.36 12.21 32.17
C GLU A 144 -14.20 13.60 32.81
N GLU A 145 -13.14 13.82 33.58
CA GLU A 145 -12.84 15.14 34.16
C GLU A 145 -12.46 16.15 33.08
N TRP A 146 -11.65 15.75 32.10
CA TRP A 146 -11.29 16.58 30.96
C TRP A 146 -12.51 17.00 30.15
N ARG A 147 -13.41 16.04 29.89
CA ARG A 147 -14.71 16.34 29.27
C ARG A 147 -15.54 17.29 30.15
N ARG A 148 -15.59 17.09 31.46
CA ARG A 148 -16.38 17.95 32.37
C ARG A 148 -15.95 19.41 32.32
N ILE A 149 -14.67 19.71 32.06
CA ILE A 149 -14.18 21.09 31.99
C ILE A 149 -14.24 21.69 30.60
N THR A 150 -14.13 20.88 29.55
CA THR A 150 -14.16 21.36 28.16
C THR A 150 -15.57 21.39 27.58
N HIS A 151 -16.39 20.38 27.89
CA HIS A 151 -17.72 20.14 27.34
C HIS A 151 -18.69 19.67 28.44
N PRO A 152 -19.07 20.55 29.40
CA PRO A 152 -19.91 20.19 30.54
C PRO A 152 -21.32 19.69 30.15
N GLU A 153 -21.80 20.03 28.96
CA GLU A 153 -23.07 19.58 28.39
C GLU A 153 -23.05 18.11 27.91
N ALA A 154 -21.88 17.52 27.70
CA ALA A 154 -21.74 16.14 27.26
C ALA A 154 -22.04 15.16 28.41
N THR A 155 -23.26 14.60 28.40
CA THR A 155 -23.78 13.73 29.47
C THR A 155 -23.73 12.23 29.14
N GLU A 156 -23.41 11.87 27.90
CA GLU A 156 -23.32 10.47 27.48
C GLU A 156 -22.16 9.74 28.18
N PRO A 157 -22.29 8.45 28.52
CA PRO A 157 -21.19 7.70 29.15
C PRO A 157 -20.03 7.50 28.17
N ILE A 158 -18.79 7.55 28.67
CA ILE A 158 -17.61 7.16 27.88
C ILE A 158 -17.65 5.63 27.70
N THR A 159 -17.74 5.17 26.46
CA THR A 159 -17.84 3.74 26.11
C THR A 159 -16.50 3.13 25.71
N PHE A 160 -15.58 3.93 25.19
CA PHE A 160 -14.28 3.49 24.70
C PHE A 160 -13.16 4.42 25.17
N THR A 161 -12.09 3.82 25.70
CA THR A 161 -10.85 4.53 26.03
C THR A 161 -9.66 3.69 25.58
N ALA A 162 -8.65 4.33 25.00
CA ALA A 162 -7.38 3.70 24.69
C ALA A 162 -6.22 4.60 25.07
N CYS A 163 -5.09 4.00 25.44
CA CYS A 163 -3.88 4.73 25.77
C CYS A 163 -2.66 4.14 25.06
N THR A 164 -1.77 5.03 24.64
CA THR A 164 -0.48 4.73 24.04
C THR A 164 0.60 5.20 24.99
N ARG A 165 1.46 4.28 25.43
CA ARG A 165 2.56 4.59 26.36
C ARG A 165 3.78 5.16 25.63
N SER A 166 4.54 6.02 26.29
CA SER A 166 5.79 6.60 25.75
C SER A 166 6.90 5.58 25.47
N ARG A 167 6.83 4.40 26.08
CA ARG A 167 7.80 3.32 25.87
C ARG A 167 7.21 1.95 26.17
N HIS A 168 7.55 0.94 25.37
CA HIS A 168 7.21 -0.45 25.65
C HIS A 168 7.73 -0.92 27.01
N GLU A 169 6.89 -1.69 27.71
CA GLU A 169 7.20 -2.30 29.00
C GLU A 169 8.45 -3.17 28.99
N LYS A 170 8.63 -3.91 27.89
CA LYS A 170 9.81 -4.71 27.56
C LYS A 170 10.21 -4.40 26.14
N GLN A 171 11.52 -4.24 25.94
CA GLN A 171 12.07 -4.03 24.61
C GLN A 171 12.13 -5.35 23.85
N TRP A 172 12.19 -5.30 22.51
CA TRP A 172 12.17 -6.51 21.67
C TRP A 172 13.24 -7.55 22.04
N PHE A 173 14.42 -7.11 22.50
CA PHE A 173 15.52 -7.97 22.91
C PHE A 173 15.33 -8.63 24.28
N GLU A 174 14.27 -8.26 25.01
CA GLU A 174 13.84 -8.90 26.27
C GLU A 174 12.69 -9.88 26.05
N LEU A 175 12.13 -9.90 24.83
CA LEU A 175 11.00 -10.74 24.46
C LEU A 175 11.48 -11.99 23.71
N PRO A 176 11.04 -13.20 24.10
CA PRO A 176 11.53 -14.43 23.50
C PRO A 176 11.12 -14.58 22.02
N ILE A 177 9.95 -14.05 21.63
CA ILE A 177 9.41 -14.18 20.27
C ILE A 177 10.25 -13.38 19.24
N PRO A 178 10.49 -12.06 19.43
CA PRO A 178 11.36 -11.30 18.53
C PRO A 178 12.80 -11.85 18.46
N ILE A 179 13.35 -12.33 19.58
CA ILE A 179 14.68 -12.96 19.60
C ILE A 179 14.69 -14.25 18.76
N ALA A 180 13.65 -15.09 18.90
CA ALA A 180 13.52 -16.31 18.11
C ALA A 180 13.36 -16.00 16.61
N ASP A 181 12.55 -15.00 16.24
CA ASP A 181 12.43 -14.52 14.85
C ASP A 181 13.78 -14.00 14.33
N PHE A 182 14.49 -13.19 15.11
CA PHE A 182 15.81 -12.69 14.75
C PHE A 182 16.81 -13.84 14.54
N GLY A 183 16.85 -14.81 15.45
CA GLY A 183 17.67 -16.01 15.34
C GLY A 183 17.33 -16.86 14.12
N PHE A 184 16.04 -17.03 13.81
CA PHE A 184 15.57 -17.70 12.60
C PHE A 184 16.05 -17.00 11.33
N ASN A 185 15.93 -15.67 11.27
CA ASN A 185 16.41 -14.86 10.14
C ASN A 185 17.93 -14.96 9.97
N MET A 186 18.68 -14.91 11.07
CA MET A 186 20.14 -15.13 11.04
C MET A 186 20.49 -16.54 10.57
N GLY A 187 19.74 -17.57 10.98
CA GLY A 187 19.89 -18.94 10.52
C GLY A 187 19.66 -19.09 9.01
N LEU A 188 18.63 -18.44 8.46
CA LEU A 188 18.38 -18.42 7.00
C LEU A 188 19.51 -17.72 6.24
N ALA A 189 20.00 -16.58 6.75
CA ALA A 189 21.13 -15.88 6.15
C ALA A 189 22.40 -16.75 6.16
N MET A 190 22.69 -17.42 7.29
CA MET A 190 23.79 -18.39 7.40
C MET A 190 23.64 -19.56 6.42
N LEU A 191 22.42 -20.07 6.22
CA LEU A 191 22.13 -21.13 5.25
C LEU A 191 22.45 -20.68 3.81
N VAL A 192 22.06 -19.46 3.44
CA VAL A 192 22.38 -18.88 2.12
C VAL A 192 23.89 -18.72 1.94
N VAL A 193 24.60 -18.26 2.96
CA VAL A 193 26.07 -18.14 2.95
C VAL A 193 26.71 -19.52 2.77
N MET A 194 26.31 -20.51 3.57
CA MET A 194 26.82 -21.88 3.50
C MET A 194 26.54 -22.51 2.12
N ALA A 195 25.33 -22.35 1.59
CA ALA A 195 24.97 -22.81 0.25
C ALA A 195 25.81 -22.16 -0.85
N THR A 196 26.17 -20.89 -0.68
CA THR A 196 26.99 -20.15 -1.64
C THR A 196 28.46 -20.58 -1.59
N ILE A 197 29.01 -20.80 -0.39
CA ILE A 197 30.35 -21.38 -0.21
C ILE A 197 30.40 -22.78 -0.84
N PHE A 198 29.42 -23.63 -0.54
CA PHE A 198 29.34 -24.98 -1.10
C PHE A 198 29.30 -24.96 -2.64
N HIS A 199 28.50 -24.07 -3.23
CA HIS A 199 28.45 -23.88 -4.69
C HIS A 199 29.82 -23.47 -5.25
N ASN A 200 30.52 -22.53 -4.62
CA ASN A 200 31.85 -22.11 -5.09
C ASN A 200 32.91 -23.22 -4.99
N MET A 201 32.80 -24.11 -4.00
CA MET A 201 33.75 -25.22 -3.83
C MET A 201 33.49 -26.42 -4.75
N ARG A 202 32.21 -26.79 -4.98
CA ARG A 202 31.86 -28.03 -5.70
C ARG A 202 31.21 -27.83 -7.08
N GLY A 203 30.93 -26.59 -7.47
CA GLY A 203 30.24 -26.29 -8.72
C GLY A 203 28.74 -26.63 -8.69
N GLU A 204 28.14 -26.72 -9.87
CA GLU A 204 26.68 -26.93 -10.05
C GLU A 204 26.28 -28.43 -10.00
N ASP A 205 27.24 -29.36 -10.03
CA ASP A 205 27.01 -30.80 -10.13
C ASP A 205 26.75 -31.49 -8.78
N ALA A 206 25.59 -31.21 -8.18
CA ALA A 206 25.12 -31.92 -6.99
C ALA A 206 24.52 -33.29 -7.33
N LYS A 207 25.22 -34.37 -6.92
CA LYS A 207 24.77 -35.77 -7.09
C LYS A 207 23.70 -36.19 -6.08
N THR A 208 23.70 -35.65 -4.86
CA THR A 208 22.75 -36.03 -3.80
C THR A 208 21.56 -35.07 -3.72
N TRP A 209 20.40 -35.58 -3.29
CA TRP A 209 19.17 -34.79 -3.11
C TRP A 209 19.35 -33.63 -2.12
N SER A 210 20.01 -33.88 -0.98
CA SER A 210 20.31 -32.86 0.03
C SER A 210 21.21 -31.74 -0.51
N ALA A 211 22.21 -32.07 -1.32
CA ALA A 211 23.07 -31.07 -1.95
C ALA A 211 22.31 -30.22 -2.98
N ARG A 212 21.35 -30.79 -3.71
CA ARG A 212 20.48 -30.03 -4.63
C ARG A 212 19.56 -29.06 -3.89
N ILE A 213 18.98 -29.48 -2.76
CA ILE A 213 18.20 -28.58 -1.90
C ILE A 213 19.08 -27.47 -1.35
N LEU A 214 20.29 -27.78 -0.87
CA LEU A 214 21.22 -26.75 -0.38
C LEU A 214 21.57 -25.74 -1.48
N LEU A 215 21.88 -26.20 -2.69
CA LEU A 215 22.16 -25.32 -3.83
C LEU A 215 20.97 -24.44 -4.25
N ALA A 216 19.74 -24.82 -3.90
CA ALA A 216 18.55 -23.98 -4.13
C ALA A 216 18.63 -22.64 -3.37
N PHE A 217 19.33 -22.61 -2.23
CA PHE A 217 19.59 -21.41 -1.42
C PHE A 217 20.83 -20.62 -1.86
N SER A 218 21.58 -21.10 -2.86
CA SER A 218 22.82 -20.42 -3.28
C SER A 218 22.54 -19.02 -3.84
N ALA A 219 23.10 -17.99 -3.20
CA ALA A 219 22.98 -16.60 -3.65
C ALA A 219 23.55 -16.42 -5.06
N LYS A 220 24.63 -17.12 -5.41
CA LYS A 220 25.23 -17.07 -6.76
C LYS A 220 24.24 -17.52 -7.84
N THR A 221 23.53 -18.62 -7.61
CA THR A 221 22.52 -19.14 -8.54
C THR A 221 21.32 -18.21 -8.61
N ASN A 222 20.85 -17.75 -7.45
CA ASN A 222 19.67 -16.90 -7.33
C ASN A 222 19.91 -15.50 -7.93
N PHE A 223 21.09 -14.93 -7.73
CA PHE A 223 21.47 -13.64 -8.31
C PHE A 223 21.60 -13.71 -9.83
N LYS A 224 22.23 -14.77 -10.38
CA LYS A 224 22.24 -15.01 -11.83
C LYS A 224 20.81 -15.07 -12.40
N LYS A 225 19.89 -15.74 -11.71
CA LYS A 225 18.48 -15.85 -12.12
C LYS A 225 17.75 -14.49 -12.04
N LEU A 226 18.16 -13.59 -11.16
CA LEU A 226 17.58 -12.26 -11.00
C LEU A 226 17.94 -11.32 -12.15
N ILE A 227 19.15 -11.46 -12.72
CA ILE A 227 19.66 -10.59 -13.80
C ILE A 227 19.57 -11.23 -15.19
N ALA A 228 19.07 -12.47 -15.30
CA ALA A 228 18.96 -13.16 -16.57
C ALA A 228 17.56 -13.02 -17.18
N LEU A 229 17.51 -12.69 -18.47
CA LEU A 229 16.29 -12.80 -19.25
C LEU A 229 15.91 -14.28 -19.46
N PRO A 230 14.62 -14.60 -19.64
CA PRO A 230 14.19 -15.94 -19.99
C PRO A 230 14.85 -16.45 -21.28
N LYS A 231 15.16 -17.76 -21.32
CA LYS A 231 15.76 -18.40 -22.51
C LYS A 231 14.90 -18.30 -23.77
N ASP A 232 13.57 -18.24 -23.61
CA ASP A 232 12.62 -17.97 -24.70
C ASP A 232 12.34 -16.46 -24.72
N PRO A 233 12.88 -15.69 -25.68
CA PRO A 233 12.66 -14.24 -25.76
C PRO A 233 11.18 -13.89 -25.85
N GLN A 234 10.40 -14.72 -26.55
CA GLN A 234 8.96 -14.50 -26.74
C GLN A 234 8.18 -14.72 -25.44
N SER A 235 8.80 -15.27 -24.39
CA SER A 235 8.15 -15.47 -23.09
C SER A 235 8.11 -14.25 -22.22
N CYS A 236 8.89 -13.23 -22.56
CA CYS A 236 8.97 -11.99 -21.81
C CYS A 236 8.35 -10.84 -22.61
N ILE A 237 7.46 -10.09 -21.98
CA ILE A 237 7.02 -8.78 -22.47
C ILE A 237 7.97 -7.77 -21.82
N THR A 238 9.02 -7.36 -22.53
CA THR A 238 10.16 -6.62 -21.95
C THR A 238 9.80 -5.23 -21.44
N CYS A 239 8.85 -4.53 -22.05
CA CYS A 239 8.38 -3.22 -21.56
C CYS A 239 7.73 -3.29 -20.16
N LEU A 240 7.33 -4.49 -19.70
CA LEU A 240 6.82 -4.65 -18.34
C LEU A 240 7.89 -4.47 -17.27
N LEU A 241 9.18 -4.53 -17.62
CA LEU A 241 10.27 -4.31 -16.67
C LEU A 241 10.20 -2.88 -16.11
N GLY A 242 10.22 -1.88 -16.99
CA GLY A 242 10.10 -0.47 -16.62
C GLY A 242 8.75 -0.15 -15.98
N LEU A 243 7.64 -0.72 -16.48
CA LEU A 243 6.31 -0.46 -15.90
C LEU A 243 6.16 -1.00 -14.48
N ARG A 244 6.70 -2.19 -14.17
CA ARG A 244 6.70 -2.75 -12.80
C ARG A 244 7.49 -1.88 -11.85
N PHE A 245 8.72 -1.54 -12.23
CA PHE A 245 9.58 -0.69 -11.41
C PHE A 245 8.96 0.70 -11.19
N GLY A 246 8.53 1.35 -12.27
CA GLY A 246 7.91 2.68 -12.20
C GLY A 246 6.65 2.69 -11.34
N SER A 247 5.78 1.67 -11.45
CA SER A 247 4.58 1.56 -10.61
C SER A 247 4.91 1.32 -9.14
N MET A 248 5.98 0.56 -8.85
CA MET A 248 6.45 0.36 -7.49
C MET A 248 6.98 1.66 -6.88
N VAL A 249 7.81 2.41 -7.62
CA VAL A 249 8.29 3.73 -7.19
C VAL A 249 7.12 4.69 -6.96
N TRP A 250 6.16 4.71 -7.87
CA TRP A 250 4.98 5.56 -7.76
C TRP A 250 4.11 5.20 -6.55
N THR A 251 3.94 3.91 -6.27
CA THR A 251 3.26 3.41 -5.06
C THR A 251 3.95 3.89 -3.79
N LEU A 252 5.29 3.80 -3.74
CA LEU A 252 6.08 4.21 -2.59
C LEU A 252 5.95 5.72 -2.36
N ILE A 253 6.06 6.54 -3.41
CA ILE A 253 5.92 8.00 -3.32
C ILE A 253 4.55 8.35 -2.72
N GLY A 254 3.47 7.77 -3.23
CA GLY A 254 2.13 8.08 -2.73
C GLY A 254 1.92 7.72 -1.27
N HIS A 255 2.36 6.54 -0.82
CA HIS A 255 2.29 6.17 0.59
C HIS A 255 3.18 7.08 1.46
N SER A 256 4.40 7.41 1.01
CA SER A 256 5.28 8.32 1.73
C SER A 256 4.63 9.69 1.97
N PHE A 257 4.04 10.27 0.91
CA PHE A 257 3.33 11.55 0.97
C PHE A 257 2.04 11.52 1.80
N ILE A 258 1.43 10.36 2.04
CA ILE A 258 0.28 10.25 2.93
C ILE A 258 0.71 10.11 4.38
N PHE A 259 1.63 9.18 4.65
CA PHE A 259 1.97 8.82 6.03
C PHE A 259 2.74 9.91 6.75
N VAL A 260 3.38 10.84 6.03
CA VAL A 260 4.04 12.01 6.63
C VAL A 260 3.06 12.98 7.31
N GLN A 261 1.78 13.00 6.91
CA GLN A 261 0.78 13.95 7.42
C GLN A 261 0.67 13.92 8.96
N ALA A 262 0.77 12.72 9.57
CA ALA A 262 0.70 12.52 11.02
C ALA A 262 1.92 13.06 11.80
N TYR A 263 2.94 13.56 11.11
CA TYR A 263 4.19 14.06 11.68
C TYR A 263 4.42 15.54 11.30
N MET A 264 3.46 16.18 10.64
CA MET A 264 3.57 17.55 10.16
C MET A 264 2.86 18.55 11.07
N GLU A 265 3.56 19.61 11.45
CA GLU A 265 2.99 20.72 12.24
C GLU A 265 1.99 21.53 11.39
N ASN A 266 2.40 21.96 10.20
CA ASN A 266 1.56 22.72 9.25
C ASN A 266 0.85 21.81 8.24
N VAL A 267 0.23 20.71 8.71
CA VAL A 267 -0.40 19.69 7.85
C VAL A 267 -1.48 20.26 6.92
N GLU A 268 -2.20 21.30 7.32
CA GLU A 268 -3.23 21.93 6.47
C GLU A 268 -2.61 22.61 5.24
N GLU A 269 -1.50 23.32 5.40
CA GLU A 269 -0.78 23.94 4.28
C GLU A 269 -0.28 22.89 3.29
N PHE A 270 0.20 21.75 3.81
CA PHE A 270 0.58 20.60 2.99
C PHE A 270 -0.61 20.03 2.21
N LYS A 271 -1.73 19.74 2.89
CA LYS A 271 -2.95 19.19 2.28
C LYS A 271 -3.48 20.11 1.18
N VAL A 272 -3.54 21.41 1.42
CA VAL A 272 -3.97 22.43 0.44
C VAL A 272 -3.00 22.49 -0.74
N SER A 273 -1.69 22.56 -0.49
CA SER A 273 -0.67 22.56 -1.56
C SER A 273 -0.76 21.35 -2.48
N MET A 274 -1.11 20.17 -1.95
CA MET A 274 -1.26 18.95 -2.76
C MET A 274 -2.50 18.99 -3.67
N VAL A 275 -3.58 19.66 -3.25
CA VAL A 275 -4.86 19.66 -3.98
C VAL A 275 -5.01 20.84 -4.94
N ASP A 276 -4.46 22.01 -4.61
CA ASP A 276 -4.62 23.23 -5.39
C ASP A 276 -3.83 23.21 -6.71
N ASN A 277 -2.70 22.48 -6.76
CA ASN A 277 -1.90 22.39 -7.97
C ASN A 277 -2.38 21.24 -8.86
N PHE A 278 -2.90 21.56 -10.05
CA PHE A 278 -3.29 20.59 -11.08
C PHE A 278 -2.23 19.51 -11.35
N PHE A 279 -0.95 19.87 -11.38
CA PHE A 279 0.10 18.90 -11.67
C PHE A 279 0.36 17.92 -10.52
N ASN A 280 -0.05 18.22 -9.28
CA ASN A 280 0.12 17.32 -8.15
C ASN A 280 -0.79 16.07 -8.24
N GLN A 281 -1.69 15.99 -9.22
CA GLN A 281 -2.59 14.84 -9.39
C GLN A 281 -1.90 13.51 -9.67
N TRP A 282 -0.69 13.50 -10.21
CA TRP A 282 0.05 12.24 -10.29
C TRP A 282 0.39 11.71 -8.88
N ILE A 283 0.57 12.58 -7.88
CA ILE A 283 0.73 12.19 -6.47
C ILE A 283 -0.65 11.93 -5.85
N THR A 284 -1.60 12.86 -5.99
CA THR A 284 -2.89 12.74 -5.29
C THR A 284 -3.78 11.63 -5.82
N ASN A 285 -3.53 11.15 -7.04
CA ASN A 285 -4.21 10.02 -7.64
C ASN A 285 -3.29 8.80 -7.83
N PHE A 286 -2.25 8.65 -7.01
CA PHE A 286 -1.32 7.52 -7.13
C PHE A 286 -1.96 6.14 -6.95
N THR A 287 -3.18 6.04 -6.44
CA THR A 287 -3.90 4.75 -6.29
C THR A 287 -4.05 3.98 -7.61
N LEU A 288 -3.95 4.69 -8.75
CA LEU A 288 -3.92 4.11 -10.10
C LEU A 288 -2.67 3.27 -10.38
N SER A 289 -1.59 3.43 -9.61
CA SER A 289 -0.41 2.54 -9.66
C SER A 289 -0.79 1.06 -9.45
N VAL A 290 -1.77 0.80 -8.59
CA VAL A 290 -2.30 -0.54 -8.33
C VAL A 290 -3.05 -1.09 -9.55
N ASP A 291 -3.75 -0.23 -10.30
CA ASP A 291 -4.46 -0.63 -11.52
C ASP A 291 -3.48 -1.00 -12.65
N VAL A 292 -2.27 -0.41 -12.67
CA VAL A 292 -1.16 -0.91 -13.51
C VAL A 292 -0.83 -2.35 -13.12
N PHE A 293 -0.59 -2.63 -11.84
CA PHE A 293 -0.27 -4.00 -11.40
C PHE A 293 -1.40 -5.00 -11.71
N LEU A 294 -2.68 -4.63 -11.54
CA LEU A 294 -3.83 -5.46 -11.96
C LEU A 294 -3.78 -5.77 -13.46
N THR A 295 -3.57 -4.73 -14.29
CA THR A 295 -3.48 -4.87 -15.75
C THR A 295 -2.31 -5.79 -16.13
N LEU A 296 -1.14 -5.62 -15.49
CA LEU A 296 0.03 -6.47 -15.71
C LEU A 296 -0.22 -7.93 -15.30
N GLY A 297 -0.88 -8.15 -14.15
CA GLY A 297 -1.24 -9.48 -13.65
C GLY A 297 -2.09 -10.25 -14.66
N GLY A 298 -3.20 -9.64 -15.12
CA GLY A 298 -4.08 -10.22 -16.13
C GLY A 298 -3.38 -10.44 -17.48
N THR A 299 -2.54 -9.49 -17.90
CA THR A 299 -1.77 -9.57 -19.15
C THR A 299 -0.80 -10.74 -19.16
N VAL A 300 0.02 -10.87 -18.12
CA VAL A 300 1.04 -11.92 -18.03
C VAL A 300 0.38 -13.29 -17.91
N LEU A 301 -0.70 -13.39 -17.15
CA LEU A 301 -1.47 -14.62 -17.03
C LEU A 301 -2.02 -15.06 -18.39
N SER A 302 -2.80 -14.19 -19.03
CA SER A 302 -3.45 -14.49 -20.30
C SER A 302 -2.42 -14.75 -21.40
N TYR A 303 -1.40 -13.91 -21.53
CA TYR A 303 -0.33 -14.07 -22.52
C TYR A 303 0.40 -15.41 -22.37
N SER A 304 0.80 -15.77 -21.15
CA SER A 304 1.52 -17.03 -20.91
C SER A 304 0.65 -18.26 -21.18
N TRP A 305 -0.61 -18.23 -20.75
CA TRP A 305 -1.57 -19.31 -20.97
C TRP A 305 -1.88 -19.49 -22.45
N PHE A 306 -2.25 -18.41 -23.15
CA PHE A 306 -2.56 -18.46 -24.58
C PHE A 306 -1.34 -18.81 -25.41
N ARG A 307 -0.13 -18.33 -25.11
CA ARG A 307 1.08 -18.77 -25.84
C ARG A 307 1.29 -20.28 -25.75
N LYS A 308 1.02 -20.90 -24.61
CA LYS A 308 1.15 -22.35 -24.43
C LYS A 308 0.14 -23.11 -25.30
N TRP A 309 -1.14 -22.75 -25.20
CA TRP A 309 -2.25 -23.50 -25.82
C TRP A 309 -2.56 -23.12 -27.25
N LEU A 310 -2.12 -21.93 -27.67
CA LEU A 310 -2.13 -21.57 -29.05
C LEU A 310 -1.11 -22.45 -29.78
N LYS A 311 0.15 -22.58 -29.30
CA LYS A 311 1.19 -23.45 -29.91
C LYS A 311 0.69 -24.89 -30.08
N ASN A 312 1.10 -25.56 -31.16
CA ASN A 312 0.83 -26.99 -31.35
C ASN A 312 1.59 -27.78 -30.29
N THR A 313 0.94 -28.01 -29.15
CA THR A 313 1.42 -28.82 -28.04
C THR A 313 0.85 -30.22 -28.17
N SER A 314 1.62 -31.24 -27.76
CA SER A 314 1.16 -32.62 -27.66
C SER A 314 0.33 -32.87 -26.40
N GLU A 315 0.24 -31.89 -25.49
CA GLU A 315 -0.61 -31.96 -24.30
C GLU A 315 -2.08 -31.71 -24.65
N GLU A 316 -2.98 -32.46 -24.01
CA GLU A 316 -4.43 -32.24 -24.12
C GLU A 316 -4.82 -30.86 -23.61
N GLU A 317 -5.69 -30.18 -24.38
CA GLU A 317 -6.17 -28.85 -24.03
C GLU A 317 -7.05 -28.89 -22.77
N PRO A 318 -6.83 -28.00 -21.78
CA PRO A 318 -7.56 -28.03 -20.54
C PRO A 318 -9.01 -27.62 -20.78
N THR A 319 -9.93 -28.37 -20.18
CA THR A 319 -11.35 -28.04 -20.13
C THR A 319 -11.75 -27.75 -18.68
N TRP A 320 -13.03 -27.44 -18.46
CA TRP A 320 -13.59 -27.25 -17.12
C TRP A 320 -13.43 -28.47 -16.20
N THR A 321 -13.41 -29.67 -16.77
CA THR A 321 -13.30 -30.94 -16.04
C THR A 321 -11.85 -31.38 -15.80
N SER A 322 -10.86 -30.61 -16.28
CA SER A 322 -9.43 -30.92 -16.12
C SER A 322 -8.91 -30.55 -14.71
N TRP A 323 -9.49 -31.14 -13.66
CA TRP A 323 -9.19 -30.83 -12.25
C TRP A 323 -7.70 -30.87 -11.91
N GLY A 324 -6.97 -31.88 -12.40
CA GLY A 324 -5.52 -31.99 -12.17
C GLY A 324 -4.69 -30.90 -12.84
N TYR A 325 -5.18 -30.27 -13.91
CA TYR A 325 -4.53 -29.10 -14.51
C TYR A 325 -4.77 -27.86 -13.65
N TRP A 326 -6.03 -27.60 -13.27
CA TRP A 326 -6.40 -26.43 -12.48
C TRP A 326 -5.79 -26.46 -11.07
N LEU A 327 -5.71 -27.63 -10.43
CA LEU A 327 -5.02 -27.77 -9.14
C LEU A 327 -3.53 -27.40 -9.25
N ARG A 328 -2.85 -27.83 -10.33
CA ARG A 328 -1.45 -27.46 -10.58
C ARG A 328 -1.29 -25.97 -10.87
N PHE A 329 -2.23 -25.40 -11.62
CA PHE A 329 -2.28 -23.98 -11.95
C PHE A 329 -2.37 -23.12 -10.66
N TYR A 330 -3.30 -23.41 -9.76
CA TYR A 330 -3.45 -22.68 -8.49
C TYR A 330 -2.29 -22.94 -7.52
N ARG A 331 -1.86 -24.19 -7.38
CA ARG A 331 -0.72 -24.53 -6.50
C ARG A 331 0.53 -23.77 -6.89
N HIS A 332 0.85 -23.69 -8.19
CA HIS A 332 2.02 -22.97 -8.67
C HIS A 332 1.94 -21.47 -8.34
N ARG A 333 0.75 -20.87 -8.42
CA ARG A 333 0.55 -19.46 -8.03
C ARG A 333 0.77 -19.26 -6.53
N VAL A 334 0.23 -20.14 -5.69
CA VAL A 334 0.39 -20.06 -4.23
C VAL A 334 1.86 -20.21 -3.83
N VAL A 335 2.57 -21.21 -4.37
CA VAL A 335 4.00 -21.44 -4.09
C VAL A 335 4.87 -20.26 -4.53
N ARG A 336 4.46 -19.53 -5.57
CA ARG A 336 5.14 -18.31 -6.01
C ARG A 336 4.95 -17.14 -5.04
N LEU A 337 3.77 -16.98 -4.43
CA LEU A 337 3.44 -15.83 -3.60
C LEU A 337 3.79 -16.03 -2.11
N TYR A 338 3.47 -17.20 -1.56
CA TYR A 338 3.58 -17.48 -0.12
C TYR A 338 4.96 -17.30 0.49
N PRO A 339 6.09 -17.72 -0.11
CA PRO A 339 7.38 -17.66 0.56
C PRO A 339 7.75 -16.25 1.01
N ALA A 340 7.69 -15.27 0.09
CA ALA A 340 7.97 -13.88 0.42
C ALA A 340 6.86 -13.27 1.29
N TYR A 341 5.59 -13.59 1.01
CA TYR A 341 4.46 -13.00 1.73
C TYR A 341 4.42 -13.43 3.20
N LEU A 342 4.62 -14.73 3.48
CA LEU A 342 4.70 -15.25 4.84
C LEU A 342 5.96 -14.75 5.56
N TYR A 343 7.08 -14.65 4.85
CA TYR A 343 8.31 -14.07 5.40
C TYR A 343 8.08 -12.63 5.89
N THR A 344 7.45 -11.78 5.08
CA THR A 344 7.09 -10.41 5.48
C THR A 344 6.08 -10.39 6.61
N LEU A 345 5.03 -11.21 6.56
CA LEU A 345 4.02 -11.30 7.63
C LEU A 345 4.66 -11.65 8.98
N LEU A 346 5.56 -12.64 9.01
CA LEU A 346 6.28 -13.03 10.21
C LEU A 346 7.20 -11.90 10.70
N ALA A 347 7.96 -11.28 9.80
CA ALA A 347 8.84 -10.17 10.16
C ALA A 347 8.06 -8.99 10.77
N VAL A 348 6.92 -8.61 10.18
CA VAL A 348 6.04 -7.54 10.68
C VAL A 348 5.44 -7.91 12.02
N THR A 349 4.82 -9.09 12.12
CA THR A 349 4.04 -9.50 13.29
C THR A 349 4.91 -9.81 14.50
N LEU A 350 6.06 -10.48 14.28
CA LEU A 350 6.86 -11.05 15.37
C LEU A 350 7.99 -10.14 15.84
N ARG A 351 8.42 -9.16 15.04
CA ARG A 351 9.62 -8.36 15.35
C ARG A 351 9.50 -6.87 15.04
N ILE A 352 9.20 -6.50 13.80
CA ILE A 352 9.26 -5.09 13.37
C ILE A 352 8.31 -4.23 14.19
N SER A 353 7.12 -4.75 14.52
CA SER A 353 6.10 -4.08 15.31
C SER A 353 6.52 -3.66 16.72
N VAL A 354 7.55 -4.29 17.29
CA VAL A 354 8.06 -4.01 18.65
C VAL A 354 9.53 -3.60 18.65
N THR A 355 10.14 -3.41 17.47
CA THR A 355 11.56 -3.06 17.34
C THR A 355 11.82 -1.62 17.74
N HIS A 356 10.87 -0.72 17.48
CA HIS A 356 10.94 0.65 17.97
C HIS A 356 10.65 0.68 19.48
N PHE A 357 11.21 1.65 20.21
CA PHE A 357 11.14 1.63 21.68
C PHE A 357 9.76 2.01 22.23
N HIS A 358 8.94 2.68 21.44
CA HIS A 358 7.56 3.05 21.75
C HIS A 358 6.57 2.41 20.76
N PRO A 359 5.33 2.10 21.19
CA PRO A 359 4.27 1.58 20.33
C PRO A 359 3.78 2.63 19.32
N MET A 360 3.10 2.16 18.27
CA MET A 360 2.46 3.03 17.30
C MET A 360 1.03 3.39 17.75
N TRP A 361 0.35 4.19 16.92
CA TRP A 361 -1.07 4.45 17.03
C TRP A 361 -1.89 3.13 17.03
N PRO A 362 -2.66 2.80 18.08
CA PRO A 362 -3.20 1.45 18.26
C PRO A 362 -4.05 0.89 17.11
N PRO A 363 -4.91 1.70 16.45
CA PRO A 363 -5.65 1.26 15.26
C PRO A 363 -4.77 0.81 14.09
N THR A 364 -3.55 1.34 13.96
CA THR A 364 -2.62 1.03 12.86
C THR A 364 -1.38 0.26 13.31
N ASP A 365 -1.22 0.01 14.61
CA ASP A 365 -0.08 -0.72 15.19
C ASP A 365 -0.14 -2.22 14.83
N PRO A 366 0.82 -2.75 14.05
CA PRO A 366 0.86 -4.17 13.74
C PRO A 366 1.01 -5.07 14.97
N ALA A 367 1.60 -4.61 16.08
CA ALA A 367 1.72 -5.38 17.32
C ALA A 367 0.35 -5.70 17.93
N ILE A 368 -0.64 -4.83 17.70
CA ILE A 368 -2.00 -4.96 18.23
C ILE A 368 -2.91 -5.63 17.19
N GLN A 369 -2.79 -5.26 15.92
CA GLN A 369 -3.71 -5.71 14.87
C GLN A 369 -3.34 -7.09 14.31
N CYS A 370 -2.05 -7.40 14.12
CA CYS A 370 -1.65 -8.65 13.47
C CYS A 370 -1.96 -9.93 14.25
N PRO A 371 -1.85 -10.00 15.59
CA PRO A 371 -2.26 -11.18 16.35
C PRO A 371 -3.74 -11.57 16.11
N LYS A 372 -4.60 -10.60 15.80
CA LYS A 372 -6.04 -10.81 15.54
C LYS A 372 -6.32 -11.20 14.08
N TYR A 373 -5.64 -10.57 13.13
CA TYR A 373 -6.03 -10.62 11.70
C TYR A 373 -5.03 -11.31 10.76
N TRP A 374 -3.89 -11.83 11.24
CA TRP A 374 -2.85 -12.44 10.41
C TRP A 374 -3.36 -13.52 9.43
N TRP A 375 -4.34 -14.33 9.87
CA TRP A 375 -4.86 -15.45 9.09
C TRP A 375 -5.58 -15.00 7.81
N GLN A 376 -6.14 -13.78 7.79
CA GLN A 376 -6.82 -13.22 6.62
C GLN A 376 -5.84 -13.00 5.45
N ASN A 377 -4.60 -12.60 5.77
CA ASN A 377 -3.53 -12.47 4.78
C ASN A 377 -3.11 -13.83 4.21
N VAL A 378 -2.98 -14.85 5.07
CA VAL A 378 -2.58 -16.21 4.67
C VAL A 378 -3.60 -16.82 3.71
N LEU A 379 -4.89 -16.61 3.95
CA LEU A 379 -5.97 -17.13 3.10
C LEU A 379 -6.27 -16.24 1.87
N PHE A 380 -5.58 -15.11 1.69
CA PHE A 380 -5.87 -14.12 0.63
C PHE A 380 -7.31 -13.56 0.67
N VAL A 381 -7.94 -13.54 1.84
CA VAL A 381 -9.31 -13.00 2.03
C VAL A 381 -9.29 -11.59 2.65
N ASN A 382 -8.11 -11.01 2.81
CA ASN A 382 -7.88 -9.69 3.40
C ASN A 382 -8.54 -8.51 2.66
N SER A 383 -8.93 -8.67 1.40
CA SER A 383 -9.66 -7.62 0.66
C SER A 383 -11.17 -7.73 0.75
N ILE A 384 -11.69 -8.88 1.19
CA ILE A 384 -13.14 -9.08 1.40
C ILE A 384 -13.47 -8.82 2.88
N MET A 385 -12.59 -9.21 3.79
CA MET A 385 -12.71 -9.00 5.23
C MET A 385 -12.09 -7.66 5.66
N ASP A 386 -12.40 -7.20 6.86
CA ASP A 386 -11.87 -5.96 7.42
C ASP A 386 -10.49 -6.20 8.07
N ASN A 387 -9.48 -6.37 7.22
CA ASN A 387 -8.12 -6.67 7.66
C ASN A 387 -7.36 -5.41 8.10
N GLN A 388 -6.95 -5.38 9.37
CA GLN A 388 -6.07 -4.34 9.90
C GLN A 388 -4.60 -4.76 10.02
N CYS A 389 -4.27 -6.02 9.71
CA CYS A 389 -2.90 -6.52 9.64
C CYS A 389 -2.32 -6.39 8.23
N MET A 390 -1.26 -5.58 8.08
CA MET A 390 -0.66 -5.26 6.78
C MET A 390 -1.70 -4.79 5.74
N PRO A 391 -2.43 -3.69 6.02
CA PRO A 391 -3.56 -3.26 5.19
C PRO A 391 -3.15 -3.02 3.72
N TRP A 392 -1.91 -2.62 3.44
CA TRP A 392 -1.41 -2.41 2.08
C TRP A 392 -1.46 -3.68 1.19
N THR A 393 -1.57 -4.87 1.77
CA THR A 393 -1.55 -6.14 1.04
C THR A 393 -2.90 -6.56 0.44
N TRP A 394 -3.95 -5.75 0.64
CA TRP A 394 -5.30 -6.01 0.11
C TRP A 394 -5.29 -6.30 -1.40
N TYR A 395 -4.44 -5.60 -2.16
CA TYR A 395 -4.32 -5.79 -3.61
C TYR A 395 -3.91 -7.22 -3.98
N ILE A 396 -3.02 -7.84 -3.20
CA ILE A 396 -2.56 -9.21 -3.45
C ILE A 396 -3.72 -10.19 -3.27
N GLY A 397 -4.55 -10.00 -2.23
CA GLY A 397 -5.76 -10.79 -2.02
C GLY A 397 -6.74 -10.64 -3.18
N THR A 398 -6.98 -9.40 -3.59
CA THR A 398 -7.83 -9.06 -4.74
C THR A 398 -7.34 -9.69 -6.06
N GLU A 399 -6.04 -9.58 -6.37
CA GLU A 399 -5.46 -10.20 -7.56
C GLU A 399 -5.57 -11.74 -7.50
N PHE A 400 -5.42 -12.34 -6.30
CA PHE A 400 -5.59 -13.79 -6.13
C PHE A 400 -7.03 -14.22 -6.40
N ILE A 401 -8.03 -13.48 -5.93
CA ILE A 401 -9.45 -13.72 -6.25
C ILE A 401 -9.68 -13.64 -7.77
N TYR A 402 -9.12 -12.63 -8.45
CA TYR A 402 -9.24 -12.55 -9.91
C TYR A 402 -8.52 -13.70 -10.62
N TYR A 403 -7.39 -14.16 -10.08
CA TYR A 403 -6.68 -15.33 -10.58
C TYR A 403 -7.52 -16.61 -10.46
N LEU A 404 -8.29 -16.77 -9.37
CA LEU A 404 -9.26 -17.88 -9.21
C LEU A 404 -10.38 -17.82 -10.24
N LEU A 405 -10.85 -16.64 -10.60
CA LEU A 405 -11.92 -16.45 -11.60
C LEU A 405 -11.44 -16.52 -13.05
N SER A 406 -10.12 -16.36 -13.28
CA SER A 406 -9.51 -16.30 -14.62
C SER A 406 -9.85 -17.45 -15.57
N PRO A 407 -10.01 -18.72 -15.15
CA PRO A 407 -10.38 -19.82 -16.05
C PRO A 407 -11.67 -19.54 -16.83
N ILE A 408 -12.64 -18.83 -16.24
CA ILE A 408 -13.90 -18.43 -16.89
C ILE A 408 -13.61 -17.64 -18.16
N PHE A 409 -12.74 -16.64 -18.06
CA PHE A 409 -12.42 -15.75 -19.16
C PHE A 409 -11.47 -16.41 -20.16
N LEU A 410 -10.45 -17.13 -19.68
CA LEU A 410 -9.47 -17.82 -20.53
C LEU A 410 -10.12 -18.88 -21.41
N LEU A 411 -10.94 -19.76 -20.83
CA LEU A 411 -11.62 -20.83 -21.57
C LEU A 411 -12.67 -20.27 -22.55
N SER A 412 -13.40 -19.22 -22.16
CA SER A 412 -14.38 -18.58 -23.04
C SER A 412 -13.73 -17.92 -24.25
N LEU A 413 -12.65 -17.16 -24.04
CA LEU A 413 -11.86 -16.55 -25.12
C LEU A 413 -11.23 -17.58 -26.04
N ARG A 414 -10.81 -18.74 -25.51
CA ARG A 414 -10.23 -19.82 -26.29
C ARG A 414 -11.25 -20.55 -27.16
N LYS A 415 -12.40 -20.92 -26.61
CA LYS A 415 -13.45 -21.68 -27.32
C LYS A 415 -14.21 -20.81 -28.31
N ALA A 416 -14.62 -19.63 -27.88
CA ALA A 416 -15.43 -18.72 -28.68
C ALA A 416 -14.99 -17.27 -28.39
N PRO A 417 -14.00 -16.74 -29.13
CA PRO A 417 -13.43 -15.42 -28.86
C PRO A 417 -14.47 -14.31 -28.71
N LYS A 418 -15.48 -14.27 -29.60
CA LYS A 418 -16.57 -13.29 -29.53
C LYS A 418 -17.33 -13.35 -28.20
N VAL A 419 -17.66 -14.56 -27.73
CA VAL A 419 -18.34 -14.77 -26.44
C VAL A 419 -17.43 -14.35 -25.29
N GLY A 420 -16.14 -14.70 -25.34
CA GLY A 420 -15.16 -14.26 -24.34
C GLY A 420 -15.02 -12.75 -24.24
N PHE A 421 -14.96 -12.03 -25.37
CA PHE A 421 -14.94 -10.56 -25.38
C PHE A 421 -16.21 -9.95 -24.78
N ILE A 422 -17.39 -10.46 -25.17
CA ILE A 422 -18.68 -10.01 -24.63
C ILE A 422 -18.74 -10.26 -23.12
N LEU A 423 -18.29 -11.43 -22.65
CA LEU A 423 -18.27 -11.77 -21.24
C LEU A 423 -17.39 -10.81 -20.43
N CYS A 424 -16.15 -10.54 -20.89
CA CYS A 424 -15.28 -9.56 -20.24
C CYS A 424 -15.93 -8.17 -20.21
N PHE A 425 -16.50 -7.71 -21.33
CA PHE A 425 -17.16 -6.41 -21.41
C PHE A 425 -18.35 -6.30 -20.45
N VAL A 426 -19.21 -7.31 -20.39
CA VAL A 426 -20.36 -7.33 -19.48
C VAL A 426 -19.90 -7.27 -18.02
N VAL A 427 -18.88 -8.04 -17.63
CA VAL A 427 -18.38 -8.02 -16.25
C VAL A 427 -17.74 -6.67 -15.89
N ILE A 428 -17.00 -6.05 -16.81
CA ILE A 428 -16.47 -4.68 -16.63
C ILE A 428 -17.62 -3.69 -16.39
N MET A 429 -18.65 -3.72 -17.26
CA MET A 429 -19.79 -2.81 -17.13
C MET A 429 -20.62 -3.05 -15.87
N LEU A 430 -20.77 -4.31 -15.41
CA LEU A 430 -21.41 -4.62 -14.15
C LEU A 430 -20.61 -4.07 -12.95
N SER A 431 -19.28 -4.23 -12.96
CA SER A 431 -18.39 -3.64 -11.95
C SER A 431 -18.51 -2.11 -11.92
N ALA A 432 -18.54 -1.46 -13.08
CA ALA A 432 -18.73 -0.01 -13.18
C ALA A 432 -20.12 0.42 -12.67
N GLY A 433 -21.18 -0.35 -12.99
CA GLY A 433 -22.53 -0.11 -12.49
C GLY A 433 -22.64 -0.23 -10.97
N LEU A 434 -21.99 -1.23 -10.37
CA LEU A 434 -21.90 -1.38 -8.92
C LEU A 434 -21.17 -0.20 -8.26
N ASN A 435 -20.10 0.33 -8.89
CA ASN A 435 -19.44 1.55 -8.41
C ASN A 435 -20.41 2.74 -8.39
N VAL A 436 -21.16 2.96 -9.47
CA VAL A 436 -22.14 4.06 -9.55
C VAL A 436 -23.20 3.92 -8.46
N GLU A 437 -23.73 2.72 -8.25
CA GLU A 437 -24.74 2.48 -7.20
C GLU A 437 -24.19 2.83 -5.81
N SER A 438 -22.98 2.35 -5.48
CA SER A 438 -22.37 2.66 -4.17
C SER A 438 -22.04 4.15 -4.02
N ILE A 439 -21.54 4.80 -5.07
CA ILE A 439 -21.24 6.24 -5.06
C ILE A 439 -22.50 7.06 -4.81
N VAL A 440 -23.59 6.75 -5.52
CA VAL A 440 -24.88 7.48 -5.37
C VAL A 440 -25.49 7.21 -4.00
N ARG A 441 -25.50 5.96 -3.55
CA ARG A 441 -26.15 5.56 -2.31
C ARG A 441 -25.51 6.19 -1.08
N ASN A 442 -24.18 6.23 -1.03
CA ASN A 442 -23.43 6.68 0.13
C ASN A 442 -22.84 8.09 -0.03
N ASN A 443 -23.13 8.78 -1.15
CA ASN A 443 -22.54 10.06 -1.54
C ASN A 443 -21.00 10.06 -1.50
N PHE A 444 -20.39 8.98 -1.99
CA PHE A 444 -18.94 8.84 -1.97
C PHE A 444 -18.25 9.70 -3.05
N PRO A 445 -17.00 10.12 -2.82
CA PRO A 445 -16.20 10.72 -3.88
C PRO A 445 -15.88 9.70 -4.99
N PRO A 446 -15.53 10.15 -6.21
CA PRO A 446 -15.22 9.24 -7.33
C PRO A 446 -14.02 8.31 -7.09
N THR A 447 -13.12 8.69 -6.18
CA THR A 447 -11.97 7.91 -5.73
C THR A 447 -11.59 8.39 -4.33
N GLN A 448 -10.57 7.77 -3.73
CA GLN A 448 -10.09 8.16 -2.42
C GLN A 448 -9.42 9.54 -2.44
N PHE A 449 -9.97 10.48 -1.68
CA PHE A 449 -9.33 11.77 -1.42
C PHE A 449 -8.50 11.70 -0.14
N LEU A 450 -7.19 11.54 -0.30
CA LEU A 450 -6.28 11.24 0.83
C LEU A 450 -5.59 12.50 1.42
N TRP A 451 -5.87 13.70 0.91
CA TRP A 451 -5.29 14.96 1.40
C TRP A 451 -6.38 15.91 1.89
N LYS A 452 -7.28 16.31 0.99
CA LYS A 452 -8.42 17.17 1.30
C LYS A 452 -9.64 16.66 0.56
N GLN A 453 -10.79 16.74 1.21
CA GLN A 453 -12.07 16.37 0.62
C GLN A 453 -13.02 17.55 0.65
N PRO A 454 -13.65 17.89 -0.49
CA PRO A 454 -14.72 18.87 -0.54
C PRO A 454 -15.96 18.42 0.25
N GLU A 455 -16.65 19.39 0.85
CA GLU A 455 -17.84 19.20 1.70
C GLU A 455 -19.04 18.56 0.96
N ILE A 456 -19.03 18.59 -0.38
CA ILE A 456 -20.09 18.00 -1.21
C ILE A 456 -20.13 16.46 -1.12
N PHE A 457 -19.06 15.82 -0.65
CA PHE A 457 -18.93 14.36 -0.53
C PHE A 457 -18.98 13.90 0.93
N ASN A 458 -19.40 12.65 1.15
CA ASN A 458 -19.49 12.02 2.46
C ASN A 458 -18.13 12.04 3.20
N PRO A 459 -18.01 12.70 4.38
CA PRO A 459 -16.75 12.91 5.09
C PRO A 459 -16.07 11.63 5.59
N ASN A 460 -16.79 10.50 5.61
CA ASN A 460 -16.32 9.22 6.13
C ASN A 460 -15.37 8.50 5.17
N PHE A 461 -14.12 8.95 5.14
CA PHE A 461 -13.05 8.35 4.35
C PHE A 461 -12.85 6.85 4.60
N ILE A 462 -12.91 6.42 5.88
CA ILE A 462 -12.67 5.02 6.26
C ILE A 462 -13.75 4.11 5.68
N GLN A 463 -15.01 4.54 5.71
CA GLN A 463 -16.11 3.77 5.12
C GLN A 463 -15.93 3.63 3.61
N HIS A 464 -15.61 4.72 2.90
CA HIS A 464 -15.31 4.64 1.47
C HIS A 464 -14.12 3.71 1.17
N HIS A 465 -13.09 3.70 2.03
CA HIS A 465 -11.96 2.78 1.92
C HIS A 465 -12.39 1.32 2.02
N LEU A 466 -13.16 0.98 3.08
CA LEU A 466 -13.54 -0.39 3.38
C LEU A 466 -14.64 -0.94 2.47
N GLU A 467 -15.61 -0.11 2.09
CA GLU A 467 -16.78 -0.54 1.33
C GLU A 467 -16.58 -0.50 -0.18
N LEU A 468 -15.80 0.44 -0.71
CA LEU A 468 -15.65 0.65 -2.15
C LEU A 468 -14.21 0.39 -2.64
N TYR A 469 -13.21 1.02 -2.03
CA TYR A 469 -11.85 1.04 -2.60
C TYR A 469 -11.13 -0.32 -2.59
N ILE A 470 -11.20 -1.07 -1.48
CA ILE A 470 -10.49 -2.35 -1.33
C ILE A 470 -11.26 -3.53 -1.92
N LYS A 471 -12.58 -3.41 -2.07
CA LYS A 471 -13.46 -4.54 -2.37
C LYS A 471 -13.31 -4.98 -3.85
N PRO A 472 -13.08 -6.28 -4.12
CA PRO A 472 -12.80 -6.78 -5.48
C PRO A 472 -13.89 -6.50 -6.52
N GLN A 473 -15.17 -6.55 -6.14
CA GLN A 473 -16.29 -6.43 -7.09
C GLN A 473 -16.36 -5.09 -7.82
N TYR A 474 -15.73 -4.05 -7.27
CA TYR A 474 -15.69 -2.71 -7.86
C TYR A 474 -14.44 -2.48 -8.72
N ARG A 475 -13.48 -3.42 -8.75
CA ARG A 475 -12.15 -3.18 -9.32
C ARG A 475 -11.63 -4.30 -10.22
N ILE A 476 -12.52 -5.16 -10.73
CA ILE A 476 -12.14 -6.29 -11.60
C ILE A 476 -11.76 -5.83 -13.03
N GLY A 477 -12.23 -4.65 -13.44
CA GLY A 477 -12.09 -4.18 -14.82
C GLY A 477 -10.66 -4.06 -15.35
N PRO A 478 -9.72 -3.39 -14.64
CA PRO A 478 -8.29 -3.34 -15.00
C PRO A 478 -7.67 -4.72 -15.28
N TYR A 479 -8.02 -5.72 -14.46
CA TYR A 479 -7.51 -7.07 -14.60
C TYR A 479 -8.03 -7.76 -15.87
N LEU A 480 -9.33 -7.59 -16.18
CA LEU A 480 -9.94 -8.14 -17.41
C LEU A 480 -9.41 -7.45 -18.67
N ILE A 481 -9.18 -6.15 -18.63
CA ILE A 481 -8.48 -5.41 -19.71
C ILE A 481 -7.10 -6.05 -19.94
N GLY A 482 -6.38 -6.37 -18.87
CA GLY A 482 -5.14 -7.14 -18.94
C GLY A 482 -5.31 -8.51 -19.61
N ILE A 483 -6.35 -9.29 -19.25
CA ILE A 483 -6.63 -10.58 -19.90
C ILE A 483 -6.84 -10.42 -21.40
N LEU A 484 -7.64 -9.44 -21.81
CA LEU A 484 -7.91 -9.15 -23.22
C LEU A 484 -6.64 -8.76 -23.98
N LEU A 485 -5.80 -7.92 -23.37
CA LEU A 485 -4.50 -7.57 -23.93
C LEU A 485 -3.61 -8.81 -24.10
N GLY A 486 -3.46 -9.63 -23.06
CA GLY A 486 -2.62 -10.83 -23.11
C GLY A 486 -3.04 -11.81 -24.22
N TYR A 487 -4.36 -11.96 -24.44
CA TYR A 487 -4.90 -12.74 -25.55
C TYR A 487 -4.51 -12.15 -26.91
N GLN A 488 -4.65 -10.83 -27.08
CA GLN A 488 -4.33 -10.16 -28.33
C GLN A 488 -2.82 -10.19 -28.63
N LEU A 489 -1.96 -10.00 -27.63
CA LEU A 489 -0.50 -10.13 -27.76
C LEU A 489 -0.10 -11.56 -28.16
N ALA A 490 -0.71 -12.57 -27.53
CA ALA A 490 -0.42 -13.97 -27.86
C ALA A 490 -0.82 -14.31 -29.30
N ARG A 491 -1.92 -13.75 -29.81
CA ARG A 491 -2.32 -13.87 -31.22
C ARG A 491 -1.38 -13.15 -32.16
N TYR A 492 -1.03 -11.90 -31.84
CA TYR A 492 -0.09 -11.10 -32.63
C TYR A 492 1.23 -11.84 -32.80
N GLN A 493 1.73 -12.49 -31.75
CA GLN A 493 3.00 -13.23 -31.79
C GLN A 493 3.00 -14.37 -32.81
N ARG A 494 1.84 -14.96 -33.13
CA ARG A 494 1.73 -16.07 -34.10
C ARG A 494 1.72 -15.64 -35.55
N ILE A 495 1.48 -14.36 -35.82
CA ILE A 495 1.46 -13.85 -37.18
C ILE A 495 2.89 -14.00 -37.75
N PRO A 496 3.09 -14.79 -38.83
CA PRO A 496 4.42 -15.11 -39.34
C PRO A 496 5.10 -13.89 -39.96
N VAL A 497 4.34 -13.06 -40.68
CA VAL A 497 4.80 -11.80 -41.27
C VAL A 497 4.03 -10.67 -40.60
N LYS A 498 4.72 -9.86 -39.78
CA LYS A 498 4.06 -8.76 -39.07
C LYS A 498 3.56 -7.72 -40.08
N PRO A 499 2.29 -7.29 -39.99
CA PRO A 499 1.74 -6.33 -40.95
C PRO A 499 2.44 -4.97 -40.78
N GLN A 500 2.76 -4.32 -41.91
CA GLN A 500 3.23 -2.95 -41.90
C GLN A 500 2.11 -2.04 -41.36
N GLN A 501 2.43 -1.25 -40.34
CA GLN A 501 1.47 -0.39 -39.68
C GLN A 501 1.40 0.95 -40.40
N SER A 502 0.19 1.41 -40.73
CA SER A 502 0.01 2.75 -41.31
C SER A 502 0.25 3.83 -40.26
N SER A 503 0.71 5.02 -40.66
CA SER A 503 0.91 6.14 -39.73
C SER A 503 -0.38 6.51 -38.99
N ARG A 504 -1.54 6.38 -39.65
CA ARG A 504 -2.86 6.60 -39.03
C ARG A 504 -3.13 5.62 -37.88
N TYR A 505 -2.79 4.33 -38.07
CA TYR A 505 -2.92 3.33 -37.01
C TYR A 505 -2.03 3.67 -35.82
N ILE A 506 -0.76 4.00 -36.06
CA ILE A 506 0.21 4.36 -35.01
C ILE A 506 -0.28 5.55 -34.18
N ILE A 507 -0.71 6.63 -34.85
CA ILE A 507 -1.24 7.83 -34.19
C ILE A 507 -2.46 7.47 -33.34
N THR A 508 -3.40 6.68 -33.89
CA THR A 508 -4.60 6.27 -33.16
C THR A 508 -4.28 5.51 -31.88
N MET A 509 -3.35 4.54 -31.93
CA MET A 509 -2.96 3.77 -30.74
C MET A 509 -2.33 4.67 -29.68
N TRP A 510 -1.42 5.56 -30.07
CA TRP A 510 -0.80 6.52 -29.15
C TRP A 510 -1.82 7.51 -28.55
N SER A 511 -2.75 8.02 -29.36
CA SER A 511 -3.81 8.89 -28.87
C SER A 511 -4.69 8.21 -27.83
N ILE A 512 -5.06 6.94 -28.03
CA ILE A 512 -5.82 6.17 -27.03
C ILE A 512 -4.99 5.97 -25.75
N ALA A 513 -3.71 5.61 -25.89
CA ALA A 513 -2.82 5.42 -24.74
C ALA A 513 -2.69 6.71 -23.90
N LEU A 514 -2.37 7.82 -24.55
CA LEU A 514 -2.18 9.13 -23.90
C LEU A 514 -3.48 9.66 -23.32
N PHE A 515 -4.60 9.57 -24.05
CA PHE A 515 -5.90 9.98 -23.55
C PHE A 515 -6.31 9.18 -22.31
N GLY A 516 -6.18 7.85 -22.35
CA GLY A 516 -6.56 7.00 -21.22
C GLY A 516 -5.76 7.30 -19.96
N ILE A 517 -4.43 7.45 -20.10
CA ILE A 517 -3.54 7.80 -18.99
C ILE A 517 -3.84 9.21 -18.46
N PHE A 518 -3.97 10.20 -19.36
CA PHE A 518 -4.24 11.59 -18.97
C PHE A 518 -5.60 11.75 -18.31
N PHE A 519 -6.66 11.19 -18.90
CA PHE A 519 -8.01 11.21 -18.34
C PHE A 519 -8.04 10.53 -16.97
N GLY A 520 -7.43 9.35 -16.85
CA GLY A 520 -7.35 8.63 -15.58
C GLY A 520 -6.68 9.45 -14.49
N LEU A 521 -5.51 10.03 -14.76
CA LEU A 521 -4.75 10.81 -13.78
C LEU A 521 -5.38 12.16 -13.45
N TYR A 522 -5.58 12.97 -14.49
CA TYR A 522 -5.89 14.40 -14.35
C TYR A 522 -7.39 14.69 -14.36
N GLY A 523 -8.23 13.74 -14.78
CA GLY A 523 -9.70 13.87 -14.71
C GLY A 523 -10.24 13.98 -13.27
N LEU A 524 -9.43 13.72 -12.25
CA LEU A 524 -9.85 13.87 -10.87
C LEU A 524 -10.06 15.34 -10.43
N TYR A 525 -9.47 16.30 -11.16
CA TYR A 525 -9.33 17.69 -10.72
C TYR A 525 -10.66 18.38 -10.40
N PRO A 526 -11.71 18.28 -11.24
CA PRO A 526 -13.01 18.85 -10.93
C PRO A 526 -13.59 18.40 -9.58
N ALA A 527 -13.40 17.12 -9.27
CA ALA A 527 -13.92 16.53 -8.04
C ALA A 527 -13.09 16.97 -6.83
N LEU A 528 -11.76 17.11 -6.99
CA LEU A 528 -10.87 17.67 -5.95
C LEU A 528 -11.18 19.13 -5.62
N GLN A 529 -11.55 19.92 -6.64
CA GLN A 529 -11.90 21.34 -6.51
C GLN A 529 -13.36 21.56 -6.04
N GLY A 530 -14.13 20.48 -5.79
CA GLY A 530 -15.49 20.58 -5.27
C GLY A 530 -16.50 21.19 -6.25
N TRP A 531 -16.29 21.06 -7.57
CA TRP A 531 -17.22 21.61 -8.55
C TRP A 531 -18.57 20.86 -8.51
N ASP A 532 -19.67 21.57 -8.26
CA ASP A 532 -20.96 20.96 -7.87
C ASP A 532 -22.15 21.26 -8.83
N SER A 533 -21.89 21.79 -10.03
CA SER A 533 -22.97 21.95 -11.01
C SER A 533 -23.55 20.58 -11.43
N ILE A 534 -24.77 20.55 -11.96
CA ILE A 534 -25.40 19.28 -12.37
C ILE A 534 -24.57 18.50 -13.40
N ALA A 535 -23.87 19.22 -14.28
CA ALA A 535 -22.94 18.63 -15.24
C ALA A 535 -21.72 18.01 -14.54
N TRP A 536 -21.20 18.67 -13.50
CA TRP A 536 -20.08 18.16 -12.71
C TRP A 536 -20.47 16.95 -11.86
N ARG A 537 -21.66 16.93 -11.26
CA ARG A 537 -22.17 15.73 -10.57
C ARG A 537 -22.22 14.52 -11.50
N ALA A 538 -22.74 14.69 -12.72
CA ALA A 538 -22.73 13.63 -13.73
C ALA A 538 -21.30 13.22 -14.15
N TYR A 539 -20.38 14.18 -14.27
CA TYR A 539 -18.97 13.92 -14.54
C TYR A 539 -18.31 13.11 -13.42
N HIS A 540 -18.54 13.45 -12.15
CA HIS A 540 -17.99 12.76 -10.99
C HIS A 540 -18.42 11.29 -10.97
N LEU A 541 -19.69 11.02 -11.27
CA LEU A 541 -20.21 9.66 -11.41
C LEU A 541 -19.54 8.90 -12.57
N LEU A 542 -19.45 9.53 -13.74
CA LEU A 542 -18.84 8.93 -14.93
C LEU A 542 -17.35 8.63 -14.70
N TYR A 543 -16.64 9.59 -14.12
CA TYR A 543 -15.23 9.45 -13.77
C TYR A 543 -15.07 8.34 -12.72
N GLY A 544 -15.83 8.36 -11.61
CA GLY A 544 -15.75 7.35 -10.56
C GLY A 544 -15.97 5.93 -11.10
N ALA A 545 -16.93 5.76 -12.00
CA ALA A 545 -17.24 4.49 -12.62
C ALA A 545 -16.17 3.97 -13.60
N LEU A 546 -15.57 4.85 -14.40
CA LEU A 546 -14.79 4.44 -15.58
C LEU A 546 -13.30 4.82 -15.55
N HIS A 547 -12.85 5.72 -14.67
CA HIS A 547 -11.48 6.25 -14.74
C HIS A 547 -10.42 5.16 -14.63
N ARG A 548 -10.61 4.15 -13.76
CA ARG A 548 -9.67 3.03 -13.59
C ARG A 548 -9.61 2.16 -14.84
N ASP A 549 -10.76 1.91 -15.48
CA ASP A 549 -10.85 1.12 -16.71
C ASP A 549 -10.23 1.87 -17.89
N VAL A 550 -10.58 3.15 -18.05
CA VAL A 550 -10.02 4.02 -19.10
C VAL A 550 -8.50 4.18 -18.95
N PHE A 551 -8.03 4.36 -17.71
CA PHE A 551 -6.60 4.37 -17.40
C PHE A 551 -5.92 3.05 -17.77
N SER A 552 -6.52 1.92 -17.39
CA SER A 552 -6.00 0.58 -17.67
C SER A 552 -6.00 0.26 -19.17
N ILE A 553 -7.01 0.74 -19.92
CA ILE A 553 -7.01 0.72 -21.38
C ILE A 553 -5.80 1.51 -21.90
N GLY A 554 -5.56 2.72 -21.38
CA GLY A 554 -4.40 3.54 -21.75
C GLY A 554 -3.07 2.80 -21.55
N VAL A 555 -2.89 2.18 -20.39
CA VAL A 555 -1.73 1.33 -20.06
C VAL A 555 -1.66 0.10 -20.98
N ALA A 556 -2.78 -0.55 -21.28
CA ALA A 556 -2.82 -1.70 -22.17
C ALA A 556 -2.39 -1.35 -23.59
N PHE A 557 -2.82 -0.21 -24.12
CA PHE A 557 -2.38 0.29 -25.42
C PHE A 557 -0.89 0.68 -25.39
N LEU A 558 -0.39 1.28 -24.31
CA LEU A 558 1.06 1.52 -24.15
C LEU A 558 1.86 0.22 -24.24
N ILE A 559 1.45 -0.82 -23.50
CA ILE A 559 2.09 -2.15 -23.55
C ILE A 559 2.01 -2.73 -24.96
N TYR A 560 0.85 -2.64 -25.61
CA TYR A 560 0.65 -3.13 -26.98
C TYR A 560 1.61 -2.45 -27.96
N ILE A 561 1.63 -1.12 -27.98
CA ILE A 561 2.51 -0.30 -28.83
C ILE A 561 3.98 -0.67 -28.63
N CYS A 562 4.42 -0.79 -27.38
CA CYS A 562 5.77 -1.21 -27.04
C CYS A 562 6.09 -2.62 -27.56
N HIS A 563 5.21 -3.59 -27.29
CA HIS A 563 5.45 -4.98 -27.65
C HIS A 563 5.38 -5.25 -29.16
N THR A 564 4.55 -4.51 -29.90
CA THR A 564 4.40 -4.68 -31.37
C THR A 564 5.50 -3.98 -32.17
N GLY A 565 6.45 -3.30 -31.51
CA GLY A 565 7.57 -2.61 -32.15
C GLY A 565 7.28 -1.17 -32.60
N ILE A 566 6.15 -0.59 -32.18
CA ILE A 566 5.72 0.78 -32.52
C ILE A 566 6.24 1.80 -31.49
N GLY A 567 6.57 1.34 -30.29
CA GLY A 567 6.86 2.21 -29.13
C GLY A 567 8.15 3.05 -29.19
N GLY A 568 9.03 2.82 -30.17
CA GLY A 568 10.23 3.64 -30.37
C GLY A 568 11.03 3.89 -29.08
N PRO A 569 11.35 5.16 -28.72
CA PRO A 569 12.11 5.49 -27.52
C PRO A 569 11.48 5.02 -26.21
N VAL A 570 10.14 5.06 -26.11
CA VAL A 570 9.43 4.64 -24.89
C VAL A 570 9.62 3.15 -24.66
N ASN A 571 9.56 2.34 -25.71
CA ASN A 571 9.87 0.93 -25.60
C ASN A 571 11.33 0.72 -25.18
N VAL A 572 12.29 1.38 -25.84
CA VAL A 572 13.72 1.27 -25.51
C VAL A 572 13.98 1.53 -24.03
N PHE A 573 13.39 2.60 -23.48
CA PHE A 573 13.47 2.93 -22.07
C PHE A 573 12.83 1.83 -21.19
N LEU A 574 11.54 1.52 -21.41
CA LEU A 574 10.80 0.57 -20.58
C LEU A 574 11.33 -0.87 -20.65
N SER A 575 11.98 -1.24 -21.76
CA SER A 575 12.62 -2.55 -21.95
C SER A 575 14.08 -2.60 -21.54
N SER A 576 14.64 -1.52 -20.96
CA SER A 576 16.04 -1.46 -20.58
C SER A 576 16.41 -2.54 -19.56
N ASN A 577 17.58 -3.16 -19.77
CA ASN A 577 18.15 -4.16 -18.85
C ASN A 577 18.46 -3.57 -17.46
N PHE A 578 18.57 -2.24 -17.34
CA PHE A 578 18.66 -1.56 -16.05
C PHE A 578 17.48 -1.91 -15.13
N PHE A 579 16.27 -2.00 -15.68
CA PHE A 579 15.08 -2.33 -14.91
C PHE A 579 14.95 -3.82 -14.58
N LEU A 580 15.73 -4.70 -15.20
CA LEU A 580 15.57 -6.15 -15.06
C LEU A 580 15.66 -6.64 -13.59
N PRO A 581 16.75 -6.37 -12.83
CA PRO A 581 16.81 -6.79 -11.43
C PRO A 581 15.73 -6.10 -10.58
N LEU A 582 15.44 -4.83 -10.83
CA LEU A 582 14.49 -4.03 -10.06
C LEU A 582 13.04 -4.51 -10.26
N ALA A 583 12.70 -4.90 -11.49
CA ALA A 583 11.40 -5.46 -11.86
C ALA A 583 11.20 -6.86 -11.29
N ASN A 584 12.27 -7.68 -11.25
CA ASN A 584 12.21 -9.02 -10.66
C ASN A 584 12.07 -8.98 -9.13
N LEU A 585 12.58 -7.93 -8.48
CA LEU A 585 12.41 -7.68 -7.04
C LEU A 585 11.11 -6.97 -6.69
N SER A 586 10.32 -6.51 -7.67
CA SER A 586 9.17 -5.62 -7.40
C SER A 586 8.11 -6.24 -6.48
N PHE A 587 7.92 -7.56 -6.49
CA PHE A 587 6.98 -8.22 -5.58
C PHE A 587 7.45 -8.13 -4.12
N SER A 588 8.71 -8.51 -3.85
CA SER A 588 9.30 -8.37 -2.51
C SER A 588 9.41 -6.91 -2.07
N ALA A 589 9.75 -6.01 -2.98
CA ALA A 589 9.76 -4.57 -2.70
C ALA A 589 8.37 -4.06 -2.31
N TYR A 590 7.32 -4.49 -3.02
CA TYR A 590 5.94 -4.16 -2.67
C TYR A 590 5.52 -4.72 -1.31
N LEU A 591 5.97 -5.91 -0.91
CA LEU A 591 5.65 -6.42 0.41
C LEU A 591 6.31 -5.58 1.52
N PHE A 592 7.57 -5.16 1.32
CA PHE A 592 8.35 -4.49 2.34
C PHE A 592 8.19 -2.97 2.40
N HIS A 593 7.75 -2.28 1.33
CA HIS A 593 7.85 -0.81 1.23
C HIS A 593 7.22 -0.02 2.37
N MET A 594 6.13 -0.51 2.96
CA MET A 594 5.47 0.17 4.07
C MET A 594 6.31 0.19 5.34
N ILE A 595 7.21 -0.79 5.53
CA ILE A 595 8.09 -0.85 6.70
C ILE A 595 9.07 0.34 6.67
N PRO A 596 9.88 0.59 5.62
CA PRO A 596 10.71 1.79 5.57
C PRO A 596 9.91 3.10 5.56
N VAL A 597 8.74 3.15 4.93
CA VAL A 597 7.89 4.37 4.93
C VAL A 597 7.54 4.77 6.35
N VAL A 598 6.98 3.85 7.15
CA VAL A 598 6.58 4.14 8.54
C VAL A 598 7.80 4.37 9.43
N LEU A 599 8.81 3.50 9.39
CA LEU A 599 9.99 3.61 10.25
C LEU A 599 10.78 4.89 9.97
N THR A 600 10.84 5.37 8.73
CA THR A 600 11.51 6.64 8.42
C THR A 600 10.88 7.78 9.21
N TYR A 601 9.54 7.87 9.23
CA TYR A 601 8.86 8.98 9.90
C TYR A 601 8.89 8.88 11.43
N MET A 602 9.08 7.67 11.99
CA MET A 602 9.35 7.49 13.42
C MET A 602 10.78 7.86 13.84
N LEU A 603 11.73 7.91 12.90
CA LEU A 603 13.15 8.12 13.19
C LEU A 603 13.65 9.52 12.82
N VAL A 604 12.94 10.23 11.95
CA VAL A 604 13.26 11.63 11.63
C VAL A 604 12.86 12.54 12.80
N PRO A 605 13.54 13.69 12.97
CA PRO A 605 13.15 14.68 13.98
C PRO A 605 11.70 15.12 13.79
N PHE A 606 10.98 15.23 14.91
CA PHE A 606 9.63 15.76 15.00
C PHE A 606 9.65 17.16 15.65
N PRO A 607 8.77 18.09 15.24
CA PRO A 607 7.82 17.96 14.14
C PRO A 607 8.48 18.22 12.77
N ILE A 608 7.83 17.74 11.71
CA ILE A 608 8.24 18.03 10.33
C ILE A 608 7.50 19.28 9.86
N TYR A 609 8.25 20.28 9.40
CA TYR A 609 7.65 21.47 8.80
C TYR A 609 7.65 21.38 7.26
N PHE A 610 6.47 21.53 6.65
CA PHE A 610 6.31 21.51 5.20
C PHE A 610 6.60 22.89 4.59
N ASN A 611 7.68 22.97 3.81
CA ASN A 611 8.00 24.16 2.98
C ASN A 611 7.87 23.86 1.49
N THR A 612 8.42 22.73 1.05
CA THR A 612 8.40 22.28 -0.35
C THR A 612 8.31 20.76 -0.40
N GLN A 613 8.04 20.20 -1.59
CA GLN A 613 8.00 18.75 -1.79
C GLN A 613 9.40 18.10 -1.82
N ILE A 614 10.50 18.87 -1.94
CA ILE A 614 11.85 18.34 -2.13
C ILE A 614 12.31 17.43 -0.98
N PRO A 615 12.19 17.82 0.32
CA PRO A 615 12.56 16.94 1.43
C PRO A 615 11.81 15.61 1.41
N LEU A 616 10.53 15.62 1.04
CA LEU A 616 9.72 14.40 0.92
C LEU A 616 10.24 13.47 -0.19
N PHE A 617 10.66 14.02 -1.33
CA PHE A 617 11.29 13.22 -2.38
C PHE A 617 12.64 12.63 -1.95
N ILE A 618 13.41 13.34 -1.13
CA ILE A 618 14.65 12.80 -0.55
C ILE A 618 14.32 11.63 0.38
N HIS A 619 13.30 11.76 1.24
CA HIS A 619 12.82 10.64 2.06
C HIS A 619 12.35 9.46 1.21
N CYS A 620 11.60 9.70 0.13
CA CYS A 620 11.16 8.66 -0.80
C CYS A 620 12.35 7.89 -1.40
N PHE A 621 13.43 8.60 -1.78
CA PHE A 621 14.63 7.96 -2.32
C PHE A 621 15.31 7.07 -1.28
N VAL A 622 15.47 7.54 -0.04
CA VAL A 622 16.04 6.74 1.06
C VAL A 622 15.18 5.52 1.35
N GLN A 623 13.86 5.70 1.47
CA GLN A 623 12.89 4.63 1.67
C GLN A 623 12.95 3.59 0.54
N LEU A 624 13.10 4.03 -0.72
CA LEU A 624 13.24 3.15 -1.89
C LEU A 624 14.51 2.30 -1.80
N VAL A 625 15.66 2.90 -1.48
CA VAL A 625 16.92 2.18 -1.32
C VAL A 625 16.81 1.12 -0.22
N ILE A 626 16.26 1.48 0.95
CA ILE A 626 16.05 0.55 2.06
C ILE A 626 15.07 -0.56 1.67
N THR A 627 13.98 -0.22 0.96
CA THR A 627 13.00 -1.19 0.47
C THR A 627 13.64 -2.23 -0.44
N TYR A 628 14.45 -1.80 -1.41
CA TYR A 628 15.13 -2.72 -2.32
C TYR A 628 16.21 -3.56 -1.64
N PHE A 629 16.89 -3.00 -0.62
CA PHE A 629 17.81 -3.77 0.21
C PHE A 629 17.11 -4.95 0.91
N PHE A 630 15.99 -4.69 1.60
CA PHE A 630 15.21 -5.76 2.24
C PHE A 630 14.51 -6.69 1.24
N ALA A 631 14.11 -6.17 0.07
CA ALA A 631 13.56 -7.00 -1.00
C ALA A 631 14.59 -8.03 -1.50
N ILE A 632 15.86 -7.66 -1.65
CA ILE A 632 16.94 -8.59 -2.01
C ILE A 632 17.07 -9.68 -0.94
N ILE A 633 17.09 -9.30 0.34
CA ILE A 633 17.19 -10.27 1.45
C ILE A 633 16.03 -11.26 1.36
N CYS A 634 14.79 -10.77 1.35
CA CYS A 634 13.58 -11.58 1.24
C CYS A 634 13.64 -12.54 0.05
N THR A 635 13.99 -12.03 -1.14
CA THR A 635 14.05 -12.83 -2.37
C THR A 635 15.12 -13.91 -2.30
N MET A 636 16.27 -13.63 -1.67
CA MET A 636 17.39 -14.59 -1.54
C MET A 636 17.16 -15.66 -0.49
N VAL A 637 16.52 -15.32 0.64
CA VAL A 637 16.31 -16.27 1.76
C VAL A 637 15.03 -17.08 1.64
N SER A 638 14.00 -16.56 0.95
CA SER A 638 12.67 -17.18 0.91
C SER A 638 12.17 -17.44 -0.51
N GLU A 639 12.01 -16.41 -1.35
CA GLU A 639 11.30 -16.47 -2.64
C GLU A 639 11.97 -17.40 -3.66
N LEU A 640 13.23 -17.12 -4.03
CA LEU A 640 13.94 -17.89 -5.04
C LEU A 640 14.28 -19.31 -4.58
N PRO A 641 14.71 -19.55 -3.32
CA PRO A 641 14.90 -20.89 -2.80
C PRO A 641 13.63 -21.74 -2.91
N ALA A 642 12.47 -21.22 -2.49
CA ALA A 642 11.21 -21.95 -2.58
C ALA A 642 10.85 -22.30 -4.03
N LEU A 643 11.01 -21.36 -4.97
CA LEU A 643 10.79 -21.61 -6.40
C LEU A 643 11.76 -22.65 -6.98
N ASN A 644 13.00 -22.68 -6.50
CA ASN A 644 13.99 -23.67 -6.94
C ASN A 644 13.65 -25.06 -6.38
N ILE A 645 13.23 -25.14 -5.11
CA ILE A 645 12.78 -26.38 -4.47
C ILE A 645 11.53 -26.93 -5.18
N GLU A 646 10.56 -26.07 -5.51
CA GLU A 646 9.38 -26.46 -6.29
C GLU A 646 9.78 -27.11 -7.62
N ARG A 647 10.71 -26.50 -8.36
CA ARG A 647 11.21 -27.06 -9.62
C ARG A 647 11.89 -28.40 -9.44
N LEU A 648 12.63 -28.59 -8.34
CA LEU A 648 13.27 -29.87 -8.02
C LEU A 648 12.23 -30.96 -7.69
N LEU A 649 11.20 -30.63 -6.90
CA LEU A 649 10.13 -31.55 -6.52
C LEU A 649 9.21 -31.92 -7.70
N LEU A 650 8.99 -30.98 -8.63
CA LEU A 650 8.09 -31.16 -9.77
C LEU A 650 8.82 -31.55 -11.07
N ALA A 651 10.14 -31.72 -11.05
CA ALA A 651 10.91 -32.18 -12.19
C ALA A 651 10.44 -33.58 -12.60
N THR A 652 9.58 -33.65 -13.62
CA THR A 652 9.23 -34.90 -14.29
C THR A 652 10.36 -35.26 -15.25
N PRO A 653 10.79 -36.54 -15.37
CA PRO A 653 11.76 -36.92 -16.38
C PRO A 653 11.26 -36.49 -17.76
N GLN A 654 12.03 -35.67 -18.47
CA GLN A 654 11.65 -35.08 -19.76
C GLN A 654 11.23 -36.18 -20.77
N LYS A 655 9.96 -36.17 -21.18
CA LYS A 655 9.46 -36.85 -22.38
C LYS A 655 8.72 -35.91 -23.35
N THR A 656 8.92 -34.61 -23.24
CA THR A 656 8.35 -33.63 -24.18
C THR A 656 9.45 -32.88 -24.90
N THR A 657 9.89 -33.47 -26.02
CA THR A 657 10.61 -32.76 -27.08
C THR A 657 9.67 -31.73 -27.71
N LEU A 658 9.77 -30.48 -27.29
CA LEU A 658 9.25 -29.36 -28.08
C LEU A 658 10.01 -29.38 -29.41
N LYS A 659 9.33 -29.67 -30.53
CA LYS A 659 9.92 -29.47 -31.86
C LYS A 659 10.25 -27.99 -32.01
N PRO A 660 11.51 -27.60 -32.28
CA PRO A 660 11.84 -26.22 -32.56
C PRO A 660 11.11 -25.79 -33.83
N ILE A 661 10.50 -24.60 -33.77
CA ILE A 661 10.01 -23.90 -34.96
C ILE A 661 11.26 -23.51 -35.77
N PRO A 662 11.29 -23.67 -37.09
CA PRO A 662 12.36 -23.10 -37.91
C PRO A 662 12.45 -21.60 -37.63
N PRO A 663 13.65 -21.03 -37.42
CA PRO A 663 13.77 -19.60 -37.21
C PRO A 663 13.28 -18.87 -38.47
N THR A 664 12.16 -18.16 -38.36
CA THR A 664 11.76 -17.14 -39.34
C THR A 664 12.54 -15.86 -39.03
N ASP A 665 12.94 -15.10 -40.06
CA ASP A 665 13.77 -13.89 -40.05
C ASP A 665 13.20 -12.67 -39.27
N SER A 666 12.51 -12.87 -38.16
CA SER A 666 11.89 -11.82 -37.33
C SER A 666 12.32 -11.91 -35.86
N GLU A 667 13.57 -12.31 -35.62
CA GLU A 667 14.24 -12.24 -34.30
C GLU A 667 14.71 -10.81 -33.95
N LEU A 668 13.81 -9.83 -33.97
CA LEU A 668 14.16 -8.41 -33.78
C LEU A 668 13.96 -7.90 -32.34
N GLN A 669 13.61 -8.75 -31.38
CA GLN A 669 13.39 -8.29 -29.99
C GLN A 669 14.65 -8.27 -29.11
N LEU A 670 15.80 -8.80 -29.56
CA LEU A 670 17.04 -8.83 -28.74
C LEU A 670 18.37 -8.59 -29.48
N LYS A 671 18.38 -8.37 -30.80
CA LYS A 671 19.65 -8.21 -31.55
C LYS A 671 20.26 -6.81 -31.57
N THR A 672 19.67 -5.82 -30.90
CA THR A 672 20.11 -4.41 -31.01
C THR A 672 21.06 -3.93 -29.91
N SER A 673 21.66 -4.79 -29.07
CA SER A 673 22.64 -4.33 -28.05
C SER A 673 24.05 -4.92 -28.12
N GLU A 674 24.44 -5.63 -29.18
CA GLU A 674 25.82 -6.14 -29.34
C GLU A 674 26.63 -5.41 -30.44
N LYS A 675 26.09 -4.32 -31.00
CA LYS A 675 26.85 -3.44 -31.90
C LYS A 675 26.51 -1.96 -31.66
N ALA A 676 27.05 -1.41 -30.57
CA ALA A 676 27.41 0.00 -30.44
C ALA A 676 28.40 0.14 -29.29
#